data_AF-G0PK78-F1
#
_entry.id   AF-G0PK78-F1
#
_cell.length_a   1.000
_cell.length_b   1.000
_cell.length_c   1.000
_cell.angle_alpha   90.00
_cell.angle_beta   90.00
_cell.angle_gamma   90.00
#
_symmetry.space_group_name_H-M   'P 1'
#
loop_
_entity.id
_entity.type
_entity.pdbx_description
1 polymer ?
#
loop_
_entity_poly.entity_id
_entity_poly.type
_entity_poly.pdbx_seq_one_letter_code
_entity_poly.pdbx_strand_id
1 'polypeptide(L)'
;MNFTGKNALLKNVRGDNEMIVQFVLQWLDGSKERLESADINLKRDFEFDRDEFYEIFNFKRYDEDAMLEVFIHEFNFKKATGNRYPAFQFLKINKETALNFLYFHIHKLFRTAANDELEVDGKYGTDYCAFSNTKSFLAPDPHTTSKIGKWIPSFPNAENFKAVIFRRQVKKLMLDDCYKKYPNLKSVYFDDEYTYSDHDEEAVKLSLALKTECIHYFCDKIGASIISKFKGRCAVLSNVICADSTIIRFIRKWLDGSYEKLEILDVSLAEGSVLNSDEIFKKFDFKKHEKGEALGHLDSMLITHYPCDLHERSYWFLEHPTNGTIASVDIHPKCFHFYVWNKGVFPMKFLRLPFLVQELILKRMTFSELFILSICSRKIPDVIRKVLWKIETVRFFIREDFLEFKVKPYAEDFGRISFVSGLDKDQKLTMRLGTKTLEYCILKKTDETNPSIVLTKSIKEAVIPIFHEHLHYLFGSSASDELDMLKTSPAYTFPCSENLKTLFQHNTVRADDLERFVTLHPLTNIHINSRVEGEFENTSKILKIDHIFFKTSFHLAPSFILNFTSKFMVLHRAICDTATIITFVEQWMNGLHDKLEQMDVYFQFDTAFRPLEFLEAFDWKRYEKKITPATHLREWKYKRETKKRYPAFLFLKSSKDTALQFLYFHMHRLFRTAADDELEVDDTYCTPEFPDTKSFLVPDKSPLKTVLPWLPNGQNFKGIVFQQFVKMETLEDCYKKYPNIKSIRFNASIDDKAAKSPLLFQTENICVKQSGKLGPSIISNFKGRCALLRAHPRGSLAIIQTIGRNIGSDDIEKVSSYQRMYSRPWVPEIMRF
;
A
#
# COMPACT_ATOMS: atom_id res chain seq x y z
N MET A 1 -34.30 -2.34 -13.22
CA MET A 1 -33.61 -3.58 -12.77
C MET A 1 -34.47 -4.30 -11.72
N ASN A 2 -34.66 -5.63 -11.78
CA ASN A 2 -35.50 -6.41 -10.84
C ASN A 2 -34.72 -6.99 -9.64
N PHE A 3 -33.87 -6.20 -8.98
CA PHE A 3 -33.14 -6.65 -7.79
C PHE A 3 -34.04 -6.60 -6.54
N THR A 4 -33.99 -7.64 -5.69
CA THR A 4 -34.81 -7.78 -4.47
C THR A 4 -34.00 -8.08 -3.20
N GLY A 5 -32.66 -8.00 -3.28
CA GLY A 5 -31.75 -8.26 -2.16
C GLY A 5 -31.51 -7.04 -1.27
N LYS A 6 -30.89 -7.26 -0.09
CA LYS A 6 -30.60 -6.20 0.89
C LYS A 6 -29.42 -5.30 0.56
N ASN A 7 -28.38 -5.84 -0.05
CA ASN A 7 -27.18 -5.08 -0.40
C ASN A 7 -26.82 -5.37 -1.84
N ALA A 8 -26.54 -4.33 -2.64
CA ALA A 8 -26.13 -4.46 -4.03
C ALA A 8 -24.68 -3.99 -4.22
N LEU A 9 -23.86 -4.76 -4.91
CA LEU A 9 -22.54 -4.33 -5.37
C LEU A 9 -22.48 -4.49 -6.89
N LEU A 10 -22.52 -3.38 -7.62
CA LEU A 10 -22.58 -3.33 -9.07
C LEU A 10 -21.23 -2.82 -9.59
N LYS A 11 -20.50 -3.64 -10.36
CA LYS A 11 -19.17 -3.28 -10.90
C LYS A 11 -19.16 -3.23 -12.42
N ASN A 12 -18.45 -2.25 -12.97
CA ASN A 12 -18.33 -1.99 -14.41
C ASN A 12 -19.69 -1.79 -15.10
N VAL A 13 -20.61 -1.10 -14.42
CA VAL A 13 -21.96 -0.86 -14.96
C VAL A 13 -21.83 -0.06 -16.26
N ARG A 14 -22.48 -0.57 -17.32
CA ARG A 14 -22.71 0.16 -18.57
C ARG A 14 -24.17 0.60 -18.55
N GLY A 15 -24.41 1.90 -18.73
CA GLY A 15 -25.72 2.53 -18.78
C GLY A 15 -25.51 4.00 -19.14
N ASP A 16 -26.58 4.78 -19.19
CA ASP A 16 -26.57 6.24 -19.22
C ASP A 16 -26.93 6.81 -17.83
N ASN A 17 -26.84 8.12 -17.68
CA ASN A 17 -27.29 8.83 -16.49
C ASN A 17 -28.73 8.47 -16.11
N GLU A 18 -29.61 8.38 -17.12
CA GLU A 18 -31.02 8.06 -16.95
C GLU A 18 -31.22 6.71 -16.27
N MET A 19 -30.42 5.69 -16.61
CA MET A 19 -30.48 4.38 -15.97
C MET A 19 -30.14 4.43 -14.47
N ILE A 20 -29.12 5.22 -14.08
CA ILE A 20 -28.71 5.38 -12.67
C ILE A 20 -29.78 6.18 -11.93
N VAL A 21 -30.29 7.25 -12.53
CA VAL A 21 -31.40 8.05 -12.02
C VAL A 21 -32.63 7.17 -11.76
N GLN A 22 -33.06 6.38 -12.75
CA GLN A 22 -34.21 5.49 -12.61
C GLN A 22 -33.99 4.41 -11.54
N PHE A 23 -32.76 3.91 -11.38
CA PHE A 23 -32.43 2.97 -10.31
C PHE A 23 -32.58 3.61 -8.92
N VAL A 24 -32.12 4.85 -8.76
CA VAL A 24 -32.23 5.60 -7.50
C VAL A 24 -33.68 6.01 -7.23
N LEU A 25 -34.44 6.44 -8.25
CA LEU A 25 -35.88 6.75 -8.12
C LEU A 25 -36.69 5.53 -7.67
N GLN A 26 -36.45 4.35 -8.27
CA GLN A 26 -37.08 3.08 -7.83
C GLN A 26 -36.67 2.67 -6.41
N TRP A 27 -35.53 3.13 -5.93
CA TRP A 27 -35.12 2.86 -4.56
C TRP A 27 -35.80 3.82 -3.57
N LEU A 28 -35.91 5.10 -3.94
CA LEU A 28 -36.54 6.15 -3.14
C LEU A 28 -38.07 6.00 -3.04
N ASP A 29 -38.73 5.58 -4.12
CA ASP A 29 -40.19 5.40 -4.16
C ASP A 29 -40.68 4.15 -3.41
N GLY A 30 -39.77 3.39 -2.81
CA GLY A 30 -40.09 2.17 -2.06
C GLY A 30 -40.31 0.95 -2.95
N SER A 31 -40.28 1.04 -4.29
CA SER A 31 -40.40 -0.14 -5.16
C SER A 31 -39.24 -1.15 -4.99
N LYS A 32 -38.20 -0.78 -4.23
CA LYS A 32 -37.11 -1.63 -3.72
C LYS A 32 -37.06 -1.69 -2.19
N GLU A 33 -38.18 -1.98 -1.52
CA GLU A 33 -38.32 -2.00 -0.05
C GLU A 33 -37.22 -2.76 0.73
N ARG A 34 -36.60 -3.77 0.11
CA ARG A 34 -35.57 -4.59 0.75
C ARG A 34 -34.15 -4.03 0.64
N LEU A 35 -33.86 -3.08 -0.26
CA LEU A 35 -32.51 -2.59 -0.50
C LEU A 35 -32.08 -1.59 0.59
N GLU A 36 -31.06 -1.95 1.36
CA GLU A 36 -30.49 -1.18 2.48
C GLU A 36 -29.20 -0.45 2.10
N SER A 37 -28.41 -1.01 1.17
CA SER A 37 -27.23 -0.35 0.59
C SER A 37 -26.92 -0.75 -0.85
N ALA A 38 -26.28 0.15 -1.60
CA ALA A 38 -25.78 -0.13 -2.94
C ALA A 38 -24.39 0.52 -3.16
N ASP A 39 -23.46 -0.22 -3.74
CA ASP A 39 -22.15 0.28 -4.18
C ASP A 39 -22.06 0.10 -5.71
N ILE A 40 -21.90 1.19 -6.44
CA ILE A 40 -21.93 1.23 -7.91
C ILE A 40 -20.61 1.76 -8.45
N ASN A 41 -19.94 0.95 -9.26
CA ASN A 41 -18.67 1.26 -9.91
C ASN A 41 -18.86 1.28 -11.44
N LEU A 42 -18.58 2.43 -12.06
CA LEU A 42 -18.85 2.70 -13.48
C LEU A 42 -17.66 2.33 -14.37
N LYS A 43 -17.92 2.02 -15.65
CA LYS A 43 -16.86 1.63 -16.61
C LYS A 43 -16.10 2.87 -17.13
N ARG A 44 -14.85 2.66 -17.58
CA ARG A 44 -13.86 3.69 -18.01
C ARG A 44 -14.34 4.65 -19.11
N ASP A 45 -15.26 4.21 -19.95
CA ASP A 45 -15.80 4.91 -21.11
C ASP A 45 -17.16 5.56 -20.84
N PHE A 46 -17.56 5.68 -19.57
CA PHE A 46 -18.83 6.25 -19.18
C PHE A 46 -18.66 7.70 -18.71
N GLU A 47 -19.26 8.64 -19.44
CA GLU A 47 -19.41 10.03 -19.02
C GLU A 47 -20.67 10.14 -18.17
N PHE A 48 -20.49 10.31 -16.86
CA PHE A 48 -21.56 10.60 -15.92
C PHE A 48 -21.73 12.12 -15.84
N ASP A 49 -22.85 12.65 -16.34
CA ASP A 49 -23.16 14.07 -16.18
C ASP A 49 -23.64 14.31 -14.74
N ARG A 50 -22.71 14.78 -13.93
CA ARG A 50 -22.88 15.02 -12.51
C ARG A 50 -23.91 16.11 -12.24
N ASP A 51 -23.95 17.14 -13.08
CA ASP A 51 -24.78 18.31 -12.83
C ASP A 51 -26.24 18.00 -13.15
N GLU A 52 -26.49 17.27 -14.25
CA GLU A 52 -27.82 16.73 -14.58
C GLU A 52 -28.35 15.82 -13.46
N PHE A 53 -27.52 14.93 -12.91
CA PHE A 53 -27.93 14.05 -11.81
C PHE A 53 -28.29 14.84 -10.54
N TYR A 54 -27.53 15.88 -10.18
CA TYR A 54 -27.87 16.71 -9.02
C TYR A 54 -29.13 17.55 -9.24
N GLU A 55 -29.36 18.03 -10.46
CA GLU A 55 -30.55 18.79 -10.83
C GLU A 55 -31.82 17.93 -10.74
N ILE A 56 -31.79 16.70 -11.27
CA ILE A 56 -32.95 15.79 -11.28
C ILE A 56 -33.45 15.46 -9.86
N PHE A 57 -32.54 15.30 -8.89
CA PHE A 57 -32.91 15.00 -7.51
C PHE A 57 -33.01 16.25 -6.62
N ASN A 58 -32.95 17.45 -7.23
CA ASN A 58 -33.01 18.75 -6.56
C ASN A 58 -32.01 18.88 -5.38
N PHE A 59 -30.81 18.32 -5.56
CA PHE A 59 -29.74 18.43 -4.58
C PHE A 59 -29.07 19.80 -4.70
N LYS A 60 -29.22 20.67 -3.69
CA LYS A 60 -28.42 21.89 -3.61
C LYS A 60 -26.99 21.53 -3.21
N ARG A 61 -25.99 22.19 -3.80
CA ARG A 61 -24.60 22.11 -3.33
C ARG A 61 -24.57 22.51 -1.85
N TYR A 62 -24.27 21.52 -1.00
CA TYR A 62 -24.09 21.55 0.46
C TYR A 62 -24.62 22.81 1.18
N ASP A 63 -25.86 22.71 1.67
CA ASP A 63 -26.48 23.57 2.68
C ASP A 63 -26.80 22.69 3.90
N GLU A 64 -26.31 23.05 5.09
CA GLU A 64 -26.31 22.18 6.28
C GLU A 64 -27.71 21.97 6.89
N ASP A 65 -28.75 22.66 6.42
CA ASP A 65 -30.10 22.57 6.97
C ASP A 65 -31.02 21.55 6.27
N ALA A 66 -30.57 20.84 5.23
CA ALA A 66 -31.35 19.80 4.58
C ALA A 66 -30.92 18.38 5.02
N MET A 67 -31.46 17.90 6.15
CA MET A 67 -31.38 16.47 6.50
C MET A 67 -32.28 15.63 5.57
N LEU A 68 -31.69 14.98 4.58
CA LEU A 68 -32.35 13.90 3.81
C LEU A 68 -31.91 12.51 4.32
N GLU A 69 -32.82 11.54 4.23
CA GLU A 69 -32.68 10.16 4.72
C GLU A 69 -31.69 9.28 3.91
N VAL A 70 -31.01 9.82 2.91
CA VAL A 70 -30.13 9.08 1.99
C VAL A 70 -28.76 9.75 1.88
N PHE A 71 -27.71 8.98 2.17
CA PHE A 71 -26.32 9.43 2.10
C PHE A 71 -25.68 8.92 0.80
N ILE A 72 -25.08 9.83 0.01
CA ILE A 72 -24.32 9.50 -1.20
C ILE A 72 -22.85 9.85 -0.92
N HIS A 73 -21.97 8.84 -0.96
CA HIS A 73 -20.53 9.04 -0.78
C HIS A 73 -19.78 8.68 -2.07
N GLU A 74 -18.97 9.61 -2.57
CA GLU A 74 -18.08 9.38 -3.71
C GLU A 74 -16.68 8.96 -3.22
N PHE A 75 -16.08 7.95 -3.84
CA PHE A 75 -14.67 7.59 -3.62
C PHE A 75 -13.89 7.65 -4.93
N ASN A 76 -12.67 8.20 -4.86
CA ASN A 76 -11.67 8.09 -5.92
C ASN A 76 -10.58 7.10 -5.50
N PHE A 77 -10.56 5.90 -6.09
CA PHE A 77 -9.49 4.92 -5.84
C PHE A 77 -8.26 5.22 -6.70
N LYS A 78 -7.08 5.41 -6.08
CA LYS A 78 -5.78 5.37 -6.79
C LYS A 78 -5.16 3.99 -6.58
N LYS A 79 -5.01 3.19 -7.64
CA LYS A 79 -4.13 2.00 -7.60
C LYS A 79 -2.67 2.44 -7.79
N ALA A 80 -1.72 1.54 -7.48
CA ALA A 80 -0.27 1.73 -7.65
C ALA A 80 0.20 2.16 -9.06
N THR A 81 -0.71 2.27 -10.03
CA THR A 81 -0.50 2.75 -11.40
C THR A 81 -0.95 4.19 -11.63
N GLY A 82 -1.43 4.92 -10.61
CA GLY A 82 -1.73 6.36 -10.70
C GLY A 82 -3.13 6.79 -11.16
N ASN A 83 -4.00 5.88 -11.60
CA ASN A 83 -5.32 6.24 -12.17
C ASN A 83 -6.45 6.28 -11.12
N ARG A 84 -7.38 7.25 -11.26
CA ARG A 84 -8.59 7.47 -10.42
C ARG A 84 -9.85 6.81 -11.06
N TYR A 85 -10.81 6.38 -10.25
CA TYR A 85 -12.10 5.79 -10.67
C TYR A 85 -13.25 6.37 -9.82
N PRO A 86 -14.39 6.78 -10.42
CA PRO A 86 -15.57 7.17 -9.66
C PRO A 86 -16.31 5.93 -9.15
N ALA A 87 -16.54 5.87 -7.84
CA ALA A 87 -17.38 4.87 -7.19
C ALA A 87 -18.37 5.57 -6.25
N PHE A 88 -19.62 5.10 -6.24
CA PHE A 88 -20.70 5.66 -5.45
C PHE A 88 -21.20 4.64 -4.44
N GLN A 89 -21.30 5.05 -3.17
CA GLN A 89 -21.91 4.26 -2.12
C GLN A 89 -23.19 4.95 -1.63
N PHE A 90 -24.28 4.20 -1.62
CA PHE A 90 -25.60 4.61 -1.16
C PHE A 90 -25.95 3.84 0.12
N LEU A 91 -26.31 4.56 1.19
CA LEU A 91 -26.65 3.99 2.49
C LEU A 91 -27.94 4.61 3.05
N LYS A 92 -28.85 3.76 3.53
CA LYS A 92 -30.03 4.15 4.31
C LYS A 92 -29.67 4.10 5.81
N ILE A 93 -29.59 5.25 6.49
CA ILE A 93 -29.15 5.35 7.89
C ILE A 93 -30.07 6.25 8.71
N ASN A 94 -30.25 5.93 10.00
CA ASN A 94 -30.99 6.81 10.93
C ASN A 94 -30.11 7.96 11.45
N LYS A 95 -30.78 9.03 11.92
CA LYS A 95 -30.19 10.32 12.32
C LYS A 95 -29.08 10.23 13.38
N GLU A 96 -29.19 9.29 14.31
CA GLU A 96 -28.25 9.14 15.44
C GLU A 96 -26.97 8.38 15.04
N THR A 97 -27.08 7.46 14.06
CA THR A 97 -25.93 6.74 13.48
C THR A 97 -25.16 7.64 12.51
N ALA A 98 -25.85 8.52 11.78
CA ALA A 98 -25.24 9.50 10.87
C ALA A 98 -24.28 10.45 11.59
N LEU A 99 -24.63 10.95 12.78
CA LEU A 99 -23.79 11.86 13.57
C LEU A 99 -22.49 11.20 14.07
N ASN A 100 -22.56 9.95 14.52
CA ASN A 100 -21.39 9.19 14.98
C ASN A 100 -20.47 8.78 13.82
N PHE A 101 -21.04 8.49 12.66
CA PHE A 101 -20.30 8.17 11.44
C PHE A 101 -19.57 9.39 10.86
N LEU A 102 -20.23 10.58 10.88
CA LEU A 102 -19.64 11.85 10.45
C LEU A 102 -18.43 12.25 11.31
N TYR A 103 -18.54 12.13 12.63
CA TYR A 103 -17.45 12.48 13.57
C TYR A 103 -16.18 11.64 13.33
N PHE A 104 -16.35 10.35 13.02
CA PHE A 104 -15.23 9.44 12.79
C PHE A 104 -14.59 9.61 11.39
N HIS A 105 -15.36 9.97 10.37
CA HIS A 105 -14.85 10.12 8.99
C HIS A 105 -14.31 11.51 8.67
N ILE A 106 -14.88 12.59 9.22
CA ILE A 106 -14.35 13.95 9.07
C ILE A 106 -12.92 14.03 9.61
N HIS A 107 -12.65 13.35 10.73
CA HIS A 107 -11.32 13.30 11.35
C HIS A 107 -10.28 12.53 10.50
N LYS A 108 -10.74 11.67 9.57
CA LYS A 108 -9.90 10.90 8.64
C LYS A 108 -9.71 11.63 7.30
N LEU A 109 -10.73 12.35 6.83
CA LEU A 109 -10.73 13.12 5.59
C LEU A 109 -9.86 14.37 5.64
N PHE A 110 -9.80 15.08 6.78
CA PHE A 110 -8.87 16.22 6.95
C PHE A 110 -7.39 15.83 6.84
N ARG A 111 -7.05 14.55 7.03
CA ARG A 111 -5.69 14.03 6.81
C ARG A 111 -5.36 13.75 5.34
N THR A 112 -6.36 13.66 4.45
CA THR A 112 -6.17 13.23 3.05
C THR A 112 -6.46 14.33 2.05
N ALA A 113 -7.37 15.27 2.36
CA ALA A 113 -7.70 16.40 1.49
C ALA A 113 -6.63 17.52 1.44
N ALA A 114 -5.70 17.57 2.41
CA ALA A 114 -4.64 18.58 2.44
C ALA A 114 -3.53 18.38 1.36
N ASN A 115 -3.61 17.32 0.53
CA ASN A 115 -2.56 16.96 -0.43
C ASN A 115 -2.97 17.03 -1.91
N ASP A 116 -4.23 17.31 -2.25
CA ASP A 116 -4.70 17.29 -3.64
C ASP A 116 -5.61 18.51 -3.90
N GLU A 117 -5.05 19.64 -4.37
CA GLU A 117 -5.62 20.54 -5.40
C GLU A 117 -4.87 21.88 -5.54
N LEU A 118 -4.13 22.06 -6.66
CA LEU A 118 -4.14 23.22 -7.59
C LEU A 118 -2.90 23.20 -8.51
N GLU A 119 -3.09 22.76 -9.76
CA GLU A 119 -2.23 23.13 -10.90
C GLU A 119 -3.07 24.00 -11.83
N VAL A 120 -2.86 25.32 -11.83
CA VAL A 120 -3.01 26.20 -13.01
C VAL A 120 -2.03 27.38 -12.87
N ASP A 121 -1.14 27.49 -13.86
CA ASP A 121 -0.25 28.60 -14.24
C ASP A 121 0.67 29.27 -13.19
N GLY A 122 1.94 28.85 -13.22
CA GLY A 122 3.05 29.73 -13.60
C GLY A 122 3.38 30.93 -12.71
N LYS A 123 4.32 30.68 -11.79
CA LYS A 123 5.09 31.60 -10.90
C LYS A 123 4.51 31.74 -9.49
N TYR A 124 5.44 31.71 -8.53
CA TYR A 124 5.30 31.65 -7.07
C TYR A 124 5.17 30.23 -6.51
N GLY A 125 6.20 29.81 -5.77
CA GLY A 125 6.28 28.53 -5.08
C GLY A 125 5.36 28.50 -3.86
N THR A 126 4.73 27.36 -3.63
CA THR A 126 3.71 27.17 -2.59
C THR A 126 4.26 26.38 -1.41
N ASP A 127 4.44 27.06 -0.27
CA ASP A 127 4.65 26.46 1.05
C ASP A 127 3.28 26.14 1.68
N TYR A 128 3.00 24.87 2.03
CA TYR A 128 1.78 24.48 2.75
C TYR A 128 2.09 23.82 4.09
N CYS A 129 1.43 24.32 5.15
CA CYS A 129 1.56 23.91 6.55
C CYS A 129 0.69 22.70 6.91
N ALA A 130 1.27 21.67 7.54
CA ALA A 130 0.53 20.54 8.12
C ALA A 130 0.43 20.67 9.65
N PHE A 131 -0.80 20.81 10.18
CA PHE A 131 -1.07 20.87 11.62
C PHE A 131 -1.29 19.46 12.18
N SER A 132 -0.39 18.94 13.03
CA SER A 132 -0.51 17.53 13.49
C SER A 132 -0.60 17.28 14.99
N ASN A 133 -0.40 18.24 15.92
CA ASN A 133 -0.36 17.90 17.36
C ASN A 133 -0.98 18.90 18.37
N THR A 134 -1.74 19.91 17.94
CA THR A 134 -2.48 20.80 18.86
C THR A 134 -3.99 20.73 18.60
N LYS A 135 -4.82 20.81 19.65
CA LYS A 135 -6.26 21.06 19.51
C LYS A 135 -6.45 22.49 18.99
N SER A 136 -6.38 22.67 17.67
CA SER A 136 -6.62 23.93 16.96
C SER A 136 -8.03 23.95 16.37
N PHE A 137 -8.56 25.15 16.13
CA PHE A 137 -9.91 25.37 15.60
C PHE A 137 -9.89 26.40 14.46
N LEU A 138 -10.77 26.23 13.49
CA LEU A 138 -10.98 27.11 12.33
C LEU A 138 -12.29 27.90 12.52
N ALA A 139 -12.24 29.23 12.53
CA ALA A 139 -13.45 30.07 12.59
C ALA A 139 -14.19 30.16 11.22
N PRO A 140 -15.54 30.11 11.18
CA PRO A 140 -16.33 30.12 9.94
C PRO A 140 -16.51 31.52 9.28
N ASP A 141 -17.06 31.54 8.05
CA ASP A 141 -17.20 32.69 7.13
C ASP A 141 -18.19 33.80 7.62
N PRO A 142 -17.83 35.11 7.60
CA PRO A 142 -18.68 36.20 8.08
C PRO A 142 -19.73 36.81 7.12
N HIS A 143 -19.92 36.35 5.87
CA HIS A 143 -20.80 37.05 4.90
C HIS A 143 -22.32 37.04 5.17
N THR A 144 -22.79 36.58 6.33
CA THR A 144 -24.18 36.81 6.81
C THR A 144 -24.20 37.80 7.98
N THR A 145 -24.08 39.08 7.65
CA THR A 145 -24.06 40.21 8.58
C THR A 145 -25.46 40.53 9.14
N SER A 146 -25.81 39.89 10.26
CA SER A 146 -26.66 40.50 11.33
C SER A 146 -26.69 39.74 12.66
N LYS A 147 -26.11 38.52 12.77
CA LYS A 147 -26.31 37.66 13.96
C LYS A 147 -25.02 37.12 14.59
N ILE A 148 -23.87 37.75 14.38
CA ILE A 148 -22.56 37.23 14.83
C ILE A 148 -22.38 37.28 16.36
N GLY A 149 -23.01 38.22 17.06
CA GLY A 149 -23.04 38.24 18.54
C GLY A 149 -23.67 37.01 19.18
N LYS A 150 -24.35 36.14 18.40
CA LYS A 150 -24.96 34.88 18.88
C LYS A 150 -24.07 33.65 18.69
N TRP A 151 -22.94 33.72 17.98
CA TRP A 151 -22.11 32.55 17.66
C TRP A 151 -21.02 32.28 18.71
N ILE A 152 -20.37 33.32 19.24
CA ILE A 152 -19.37 33.12 20.30
C ILE A 152 -19.97 32.43 21.53
N PRO A 153 -21.23 32.68 21.97
CA PRO A 153 -21.85 31.94 23.07
C PRO A 153 -22.14 30.45 22.82
N SER A 154 -22.32 30.00 21.57
CA SER A 154 -22.77 28.62 21.27
C SER A 154 -21.66 27.57 21.18
N PHE A 155 -20.38 27.98 21.18
CA PHE A 155 -19.28 27.02 21.26
C PHE A 155 -19.17 26.39 22.66
N PRO A 156 -18.88 25.09 22.78
CA PRO A 156 -18.74 24.45 24.08
C PRO A 156 -17.64 25.11 24.91
N ASN A 157 -17.90 25.28 26.22
CA ASN A 157 -16.89 25.69 27.21
C ASN A 157 -15.77 24.64 27.24
N ALA A 158 -14.76 24.82 26.39
CA ALA A 158 -13.58 23.99 26.38
C ALA A 158 -12.39 24.86 26.84
N GLU A 159 -12.13 24.81 28.15
CA GLU A 159 -10.98 25.46 28.81
C GLU A 159 -9.61 25.03 28.22
N ASN A 160 -9.59 24.05 27.34
CA ASN A 160 -8.39 23.41 26.80
C ASN A 160 -7.92 23.96 25.45
N PHE A 161 -8.57 24.98 24.87
CA PHE A 161 -8.09 25.58 23.62
C PHE A 161 -6.85 26.44 23.86
N LYS A 162 -5.77 26.11 23.14
CA LYS A 162 -4.49 26.83 23.21
C LYS A 162 -4.19 27.66 21.97
N ALA A 163 -4.90 27.42 20.87
CA ALA A 163 -4.66 28.10 19.59
C ALA A 163 -5.98 28.38 18.86
N VAL A 164 -6.03 29.49 18.12
CA VAL A 164 -7.14 29.83 17.22
C VAL A 164 -6.61 30.33 15.89
N ILE A 165 -7.30 29.99 14.79
CA ILE A 165 -6.95 30.39 13.44
C ILE A 165 -8.09 31.24 12.87
N PHE A 166 -7.75 32.44 12.40
CA PHE A 166 -8.64 33.37 11.72
C PHE A 166 -8.29 33.43 10.24
N ARG A 167 -9.21 33.00 9.37
CA ARG A 167 -9.00 33.01 7.91
C ARG A 167 -9.47 34.27 7.20
N ARG A 168 -10.10 35.20 7.93
CA ARG A 168 -10.66 36.45 7.40
C ARG A 168 -10.59 37.56 8.44
N GLN A 169 -10.97 38.78 8.05
CA GLN A 169 -11.03 39.96 8.90
C GLN A 169 -11.73 39.70 10.24
N VAL A 170 -11.05 40.11 11.33
CA VAL A 170 -11.55 39.95 12.70
C VAL A 170 -11.74 41.32 13.33
N LYS A 171 -12.98 41.63 13.72
CA LYS A 171 -13.28 42.87 14.45
C LYS A 171 -12.77 42.80 15.89
N LYS A 172 -12.40 43.95 16.47
CA LYS A 172 -11.96 44.10 17.87
C LYS A 172 -12.77 43.27 18.87
N LEU A 173 -14.08 43.46 18.80
CA LEU A 173 -15.03 42.87 19.74
C LEU A 173 -14.96 41.34 19.72
N MET A 174 -14.73 40.71 18.56
CA MET A 174 -14.64 39.25 18.45
C MET A 174 -13.38 38.69 19.12
N LEU A 175 -12.27 39.43 19.09
CA LEU A 175 -11.02 38.99 19.71
C LEU A 175 -11.06 39.15 21.23
N ASP A 176 -11.53 40.29 21.72
CA ASP A 176 -11.70 40.50 23.16
C ASP A 176 -12.65 39.44 23.74
N ASP A 177 -13.75 39.12 23.04
CA ASP A 177 -14.66 38.04 23.40
C ASP A 177 -13.99 36.66 23.35
N CYS A 178 -13.12 36.39 22.37
CA CYS A 178 -12.33 35.17 22.30
C CYS A 178 -11.40 35.00 23.50
N TYR A 179 -10.69 36.04 23.94
CA TYR A 179 -9.85 35.95 25.15
C TYR A 179 -10.66 35.85 26.43
N LYS A 180 -11.79 36.56 26.51
CA LYS A 180 -12.71 36.46 27.65
C LYS A 180 -13.27 35.04 27.77
N LYS A 181 -13.57 34.41 26.64
CA LYS A 181 -14.11 33.05 26.57
C LYS A 181 -13.03 31.97 26.72
N TYR A 182 -11.83 32.19 26.19
CA TYR A 182 -10.73 31.23 26.20
C TYR A 182 -9.50 31.84 26.88
N PRO A 183 -9.48 31.95 28.22
CA PRO A 183 -8.38 32.59 28.96
C PRO A 183 -7.03 31.86 28.81
N ASN A 184 -7.03 30.61 28.34
CA ASN A 184 -5.84 29.80 28.09
C ASN A 184 -5.31 29.88 26.66
N LEU A 185 -5.85 30.78 25.82
CA LEU A 185 -5.41 30.97 24.44
C LEU A 185 -3.97 31.51 24.40
N LYS A 186 -3.04 30.68 23.90
CA LYS A 186 -1.61 30.99 23.82
C LYS A 186 -1.20 31.45 22.43
N SER A 187 -1.82 30.90 21.39
CA SER A 187 -1.43 31.12 19.99
C SER A 187 -2.56 31.67 19.14
N VAL A 188 -2.27 32.62 18.26
CA VAL A 188 -3.23 33.16 17.30
C VAL A 188 -2.61 33.19 15.92
N TYR A 189 -3.36 32.71 14.92
CA TYR A 189 -2.94 32.66 13.53
C TYR A 189 -3.92 33.45 12.68
N PHE A 190 -3.41 34.24 11.74
CA PHE A 190 -4.21 34.95 10.74
C PHE A 190 -3.72 34.54 9.34
N ASP A 191 -4.64 34.01 8.55
CA ASP A 191 -4.38 33.24 7.33
C ASP A 191 -4.90 33.99 6.08
N ASP A 192 -4.86 35.33 6.05
CA ASP A 192 -5.48 36.10 4.95
C ASP A 192 -4.55 37.19 4.39
N GLU A 193 -4.40 37.19 3.06
CA GLU A 193 -3.65 38.20 2.28
C GLU A 193 -4.49 39.48 2.02
N TYR A 194 -5.80 39.46 2.27
CA TYR A 194 -6.75 40.45 1.74
C TYR A 194 -7.30 41.49 2.74
N THR A 195 -6.49 42.02 3.66
CA THR A 195 -6.97 43.11 4.55
C THR A 195 -6.35 44.46 4.19
N TYR A 196 -7.08 45.29 3.45
CA TYR A 196 -6.82 46.73 3.33
C TYR A 196 -7.86 47.55 4.10
N SER A 197 -7.34 48.53 4.85
CA SER A 197 -7.96 49.77 5.33
C SER A 197 -9.15 49.72 6.31
N ASP A 198 -8.84 49.78 7.61
CA ASP A 198 -9.56 50.66 8.55
C ASP A 198 -8.72 50.99 9.80
N HIS A 199 -8.75 52.25 10.26
CA HIS A 199 -7.88 52.78 11.33
C HIS A 199 -8.14 52.20 12.73
N ASP A 200 -9.34 51.68 13.00
CA ASP A 200 -9.65 51.04 14.28
C ASP A 200 -9.01 49.65 14.42
N GLU A 201 -8.57 49.02 13.33
CA GLU A 201 -7.96 47.68 13.34
C GLU A 201 -6.54 47.66 13.93
N GLU A 202 -5.78 48.76 13.83
CA GLU A 202 -4.39 48.81 14.32
C GLU A 202 -4.32 48.62 15.85
N ALA A 203 -5.24 49.26 16.58
CA ALA A 203 -5.28 49.18 18.05
C ALA A 203 -5.61 47.76 18.54
N VAL A 204 -6.46 47.04 17.80
CA VAL A 204 -6.84 45.64 18.08
C VAL A 204 -5.65 44.72 17.91
N LYS A 205 -5.03 44.77 16.72
CA LYS A 205 -3.92 43.90 16.30
C LYS A 205 -2.70 44.10 17.21
N LEU A 206 -2.48 45.33 17.70
CA LEU A 206 -1.43 45.63 18.69
C LEU A 206 -1.73 45.15 20.10
N SER A 207 -2.97 45.31 20.58
CA SER A 207 -3.38 44.80 21.90
C SER A 207 -3.33 43.27 21.97
N LEU A 208 -3.54 42.62 20.81
CA LEU A 208 -3.51 41.18 20.61
C LEU A 208 -2.09 40.62 20.67
N ALA A 209 -1.18 41.16 19.85
CA ALA A 209 0.23 40.75 19.83
C ALA A 209 0.89 40.89 21.20
N LEU A 210 0.41 41.82 22.03
CA LEU A 210 0.91 42.02 23.39
C LEU A 210 0.50 40.93 24.38
N LYS A 211 -0.61 40.22 24.13
CA LYS A 211 -1.19 39.24 25.06
C LYS A 211 -0.93 37.78 24.64
N THR A 212 -0.62 37.53 23.38
CA THR A 212 -0.31 36.18 22.84
C THR A 212 1.09 35.71 23.21
N GLU A 213 1.24 34.41 23.51
CA GLU A 213 2.55 33.76 23.52
C GLU A 213 3.07 33.55 22.10
N CYS A 214 2.20 33.22 21.14
CA CYS A 214 2.58 33.00 19.75
C CYS A 214 1.63 33.71 18.78
N ILE A 215 2.19 34.37 17.76
CA ILE A 215 1.42 35.03 16.71
C ILE A 215 1.98 34.65 15.33
N HIS A 216 1.09 34.27 14.42
CA HIS A 216 1.39 34.21 12.98
C HIS A 216 0.47 35.21 12.28
N TYR A 217 1.04 36.21 11.62
CA TYR A 217 0.26 37.32 11.07
C TYR A 217 0.79 37.80 9.73
N PHE A 218 -0.06 37.78 8.71
CA PHE A 218 0.19 38.51 7.46
C PHE A 218 -0.13 40.00 7.72
N CYS A 219 0.89 40.82 7.94
CA CYS A 219 0.77 42.23 8.30
C CYS A 219 1.24 43.14 7.18
N ASP A 220 0.67 44.34 7.11
CA ASP A 220 1.17 45.46 6.33
C ASP A 220 2.02 46.41 7.24
N LYS A 221 1.58 47.67 7.40
CA LYS A 221 2.24 48.70 8.22
C LYS A 221 2.27 48.38 9.72
N ILE A 222 1.37 47.50 10.19
CA ILE A 222 1.28 47.15 11.62
C ILE A 222 2.46 46.28 12.07
N GLY A 223 3.11 45.56 11.15
CA GLY A 223 4.19 44.63 11.49
C GLY A 223 5.34 45.30 12.26
N ALA A 224 5.74 46.52 11.87
CA ALA A 224 6.75 47.29 12.60
C ALA A 224 6.35 47.60 14.05
N SER A 225 5.06 47.87 14.27
CA SER A 225 4.52 48.11 15.60
C SER A 225 4.48 46.83 16.44
N ILE A 226 4.12 45.68 15.83
CA ILE A 226 4.18 44.36 16.49
C ILE A 226 5.61 44.05 16.91
N ILE A 227 6.59 44.14 16.00
CA ILE A 227 8.01 43.92 16.28
C ILE A 227 8.49 44.74 17.49
N SER A 228 8.02 45.99 17.61
CA SER A 228 8.46 46.90 18.68
C SER A 228 7.82 46.67 20.06
N LYS A 229 6.73 45.91 20.11
CA LYS A 229 5.85 45.77 21.29
C LYS A 229 5.67 44.33 21.75
N PHE A 230 5.76 43.34 20.86
CA PHE A 230 5.52 41.92 21.15
C PHE A 230 6.30 41.42 22.37
N LYS A 231 5.64 40.76 23.32
CA LYS A 231 6.26 40.22 24.55
C LYS A 231 6.11 38.69 24.68
N GLY A 232 5.61 38.03 23.63
CA GLY A 232 5.45 36.59 23.60
C GLY A 232 6.75 35.84 23.29
N ARG A 233 6.61 34.55 22.98
CA ARG A 233 7.69 33.61 22.64
C ARG A 233 7.97 33.56 21.14
N CYS A 234 6.94 33.54 20.30
CA CYS A 234 7.09 33.34 18.86
C CYS A 234 6.25 34.34 18.06
N ALA A 235 6.87 35.07 17.15
CA ALA A 235 6.17 35.91 16.19
C ALA A 235 6.66 35.57 14.78
N VAL A 236 5.74 35.15 13.91
CA VAL A 236 5.97 34.98 12.47
C VAL A 236 5.12 36.02 11.75
N LEU A 237 5.78 36.93 11.05
CA LEU A 237 5.15 38.10 10.44
C LEU A 237 5.45 38.12 8.95
N SER A 238 4.42 38.08 8.12
CA SER A 238 4.57 38.10 6.66
C SER A 238 4.13 39.43 6.08
N ASN A 239 4.72 39.84 4.96
CA ASN A 239 4.39 41.07 4.22
C ASN A 239 4.65 42.39 4.99
N VAL A 240 5.57 42.39 5.96
CA VAL A 240 5.81 43.55 6.84
C VAL A 240 6.43 44.72 6.11
N ILE A 241 5.87 45.91 6.31
CA ILE A 241 6.53 47.17 5.95
C ILE A 241 7.31 47.67 7.17
N CYS A 242 8.63 47.49 7.18
CA CYS A 242 9.50 48.06 8.21
C CYS A 242 10.83 48.56 7.66
N ALA A 243 11.39 49.60 8.30
CA ALA A 243 12.71 50.14 8.00
C ALA A 243 13.79 49.54 8.91
N ASP A 244 15.06 49.66 8.52
CA ASP A 244 16.24 49.19 9.29
C ASP A 244 16.22 49.67 10.75
N SER A 245 15.78 50.90 10.98
CA SER A 245 15.66 51.50 12.32
C SER A 245 14.72 50.71 13.25
N THR A 246 13.73 50.01 12.69
CA THR A 246 12.82 49.15 13.46
C THR A 246 13.54 47.90 13.95
N ILE A 247 14.29 47.24 13.07
CA ILE A 247 15.08 46.04 13.40
C ILE A 247 16.22 46.40 14.37
N ILE A 248 16.93 47.50 14.13
CA ILE A 248 17.98 48.01 15.05
C ILE A 248 17.40 48.28 16.43
N ARG A 249 16.24 48.93 16.52
CA ARG A 249 15.59 49.20 17.81
C ARG A 249 15.11 47.92 18.49
N PHE A 250 14.64 46.93 17.72
CA PHE A 250 14.27 45.62 18.25
C PHE A 250 15.48 44.91 18.87
N ILE A 251 16.61 44.82 18.15
CA ILE A 251 17.82 44.16 18.65
C ILE A 251 18.35 44.85 19.91
N ARG A 252 18.37 46.19 19.95
CA ARG A 252 18.75 46.94 21.16
C ARG A 252 17.85 46.60 22.35
N LYS A 253 16.53 46.63 22.14
CA LYS A 253 15.57 46.26 23.18
C LYS A 253 15.78 44.80 23.65
N TRP A 254 16.11 43.88 22.74
CA TRP A 254 16.42 42.50 23.14
C TRP A 254 17.67 42.44 24.01
N LEU A 255 18.76 43.12 23.61
CA LEU A 255 20.00 43.22 24.41
C LEU A 255 19.78 43.84 25.79
N ASP A 256 18.83 44.77 25.90
CA ASP A 256 18.44 45.42 27.16
C ASP A 256 17.51 44.55 28.03
N GLY A 257 17.21 43.31 27.62
CA GLY A 257 16.32 42.41 28.35
C GLY A 257 14.82 42.71 28.17
N SER A 258 14.42 43.55 27.22
CA SER A 258 12.99 43.86 27.02
C SER A 258 12.19 42.69 26.46
N TYR A 259 12.84 41.64 25.94
CA TYR A 259 12.20 40.51 25.26
C TYR A 259 12.62 39.16 25.88
N GLU A 260 12.63 39.06 27.21
CA GLU A 260 13.13 37.87 27.95
C GLU A 260 12.48 36.54 27.57
N LYS A 261 11.23 36.58 27.10
CA LYS A 261 10.47 35.37 26.69
C LYS A 261 10.64 35.01 25.23
N LEU A 262 11.24 35.88 24.42
CA LEU A 262 11.30 35.69 22.98
C LEU A 262 12.20 34.51 22.64
N GLU A 263 11.69 33.61 21.81
CA GLU A 263 12.38 32.46 21.25
C GLU A 263 12.55 32.62 19.74
N ILE A 264 11.53 33.18 19.06
CA ILE A 264 11.51 33.32 17.60
C ILE A 264 10.87 34.65 17.21
N LEU A 265 11.56 35.39 16.35
CA LEU A 265 10.97 36.44 15.53
C LEU A 265 11.37 36.19 14.08
N ASP A 266 10.38 35.89 13.24
CA ASP A 266 10.52 35.71 11.81
C ASP A 266 9.71 36.79 11.09
N VAL A 267 10.37 37.53 10.20
CA VAL A 267 9.78 38.68 9.50
C VAL A 267 10.09 38.57 8.02
N SER A 268 9.05 38.37 7.20
CA SER A 268 9.09 38.52 5.76
C SER A 268 8.55 39.89 5.36
N LEU A 269 9.29 40.64 4.56
CA LEU A 269 8.96 42.02 4.20
C LEU A 269 8.02 42.10 2.99
N ALA A 270 7.26 43.19 2.94
CA ALA A 270 6.42 43.51 1.79
C ALA A 270 7.21 43.74 0.50
N GLU A 271 6.50 43.68 -0.62
CA GLU A 271 7.02 44.23 -1.87
C GLU A 271 7.37 45.72 -1.69
N GLY A 272 8.50 46.16 -2.27
CA GLY A 272 9.04 47.52 -2.08
C GLY A 272 9.76 47.81 -0.74
N SER A 273 9.56 47.01 0.32
CA SER A 273 10.34 47.14 1.56
C SER A 273 11.64 46.34 1.47
N VAL A 274 12.79 46.93 1.83
CA VAL A 274 14.10 46.28 1.77
C VAL A 274 14.91 46.63 3.02
N LEU A 275 15.56 45.63 3.64
CA LEU A 275 16.52 45.85 4.73
C LEU A 275 17.95 46.01 4.20
N ASN A 276 18.69 46.96 4.75
CA ASN A 276 20.13 47.09 4.52
C ASN A 276 20.90 46.29 5.58
N SER A 277 21.21 45.03 5.25
CA SER A 277 21.94 44.12 6.13
C SER A 277 23.26 44.71 6.61
N ASP A 278 24.02 45.37 5.73
CA ASP A 278 25.33 45.94 6.07
C ASP A 278 25.22 47.08 7.08
N GLU A 279 24.18 47.91 6.96
CA GLU A 279 23.94 48.96 7.93
C GLU A 279 23.58 48.38 9.30
N ILE A 280 22.72 47.35 9.33
CA ILE A 280 22.31 46.70 10.58
C ILE A 280 23.49 45.96 11.22
N PHE A 281 24.26 45.19 10.45
CA PHE A 281 25.44 44.47 10.92
C PHE A 281 26.49 45.42 11.51
N LYS A 282 26.69 46.61 10.93
CA LYS A 282 27.62 47.63 11.47
C LYS A 282 27.23 48.20 12.84
N LYS A 283 25.98 48.04 13.29
CA LYS A 283 25.51 48.60 14.57
C LYS A 283 25.73 47.68 15.77
N PHE A 284 26.08 46.42 15.56
CA PHE A 284 26.21 45.43 16.64
C PHE A 284 27.45 44.55 16.42
N ASP A 285 27.98 44.01 17.52
CA ASP A 285 29.13 43.10 17.49
C ASP A 285 28.69 41.67 17.19
N PHE A 286 28.34 41.43 15.92
CA PHE A 286 27.93 40.11 15.44
C PHE A 286 29.14 39.19 15.28
N LYS A 287 29.04 37.99 15.85
CA LYS A 287 30.05 36.94 15.68
C LYS A 287 29.60 35.97 14.59
N LYS A 288 30.48 35.64 13.64
CA LYS A 288 30.16 34.67 12.60
C LYS A 288 30.23 33.24 13.17
N HIS A 289 29.28 32.36 12.82
CA HIS A 289 29.43 30.92 13.14
C HIS A 289 30.63 30.34 12.39
N GLU A 290 31.48 29.61 13.11
CA GLU A 290 32.33 28.62 12.47
C GLU A 290 31.54 27.30 12.37
N LYS A 291 31.37 26.78 11.13
CA LYS A 291 30.65 25.53 10.86
C LYS A 291 31.13 24.43 11.83
N GLY A 292 30.28 23.97 12.75
CA GLY A 292 30.57 22.81 13.62
C GLY A 292 30.01 22.85 15.04
N GLU A 293 29.67 24.01 15.59
CA GLU A 293 29.03 24.09 16.91
C GLU A 293 27.52 23.90 16.79
N ALA A 294 27.01 22.76 17.27
CA ALA A 294 25.58 22.47 17.25
C ALA A 294 24.81 23.48 18.11
N LEU A 295 24.00 24.33 17.46
CA LEU A 295 23.00 25.13 18.14
C LEU A 295 21.92 24.20 18.68
N GLY A 296 21.41 24.51 19.88
CA GLY A 296 20.39 23.71 20.56
C GLY A 296 19.13 23.49 19.71
N HIS A 297 18.29 22.54 20.10
CA HIS A 297 17.02 22.30 19.41
C HIS A 297 15.98 23.33 19.88
N LEU A 298 15.35 24.07 18.96
CA LEU A 298 14.10 24.80 19.25
C LEU A 298 12.98 23.78 19.52
N ASP A 299 12.05 24.10 20.42
CA ASP A 299 10.87 23.26 20.64
C ASP A 299 10.02 23.24 19.36
N SER A 300 10.07 22.12 18.64
CA SER A 300 9.51 21.98 17.29
C SER A 300 7.99 22.16 17.25
N MET A 301 7.30 22.09 18.40
CA MET A 301 5.86 22.25 18.47
C MET A 301 5.37 23.67 18.21
N LEU A 302 6.23 24.69 18.33
CA LEU A 302 5.83 26.11 18.14
C LEU A 302 6.05 26.62 16.72
N ILE A 303 6.67 25.82 15.86
CA ILE A 303 7.15 26.22 14.55
C ILE A 303 6.32 25.50 13.50
N THR A 304 5.25 26.16 13.03
CA THR A 304 4.40 25.63 11.94
C THR A 304 4.99 25.89 10.56
N HIS A 305 5.89 26.88 10.45
CA HIS A 305 6.75 27.10 9.27
C HIS A 305 8.09 26.45 9.53
N TYR A 306 8.39 25.34 8.86
CA TYR A 306 9.77 24.85 8.86
C TYR A 306 10.68 26.05 8.53
N PRO A 307 11.65 26.38 9.38
CA PRO A 307 12.60 27.41 9.04
C PRO A 307 13.45 26.77 7.95
N CYS A 308 13.04 27.00 6.70
CA CYS A 308 13.70 26.47 5.53
C CYS A 308 15.19 26.79 5.67
N ASP A 309 15.98 25.73 5.85
CA ASP A 309 17.44 25.73 5.80
C ASP A 309 18.21 26.43 6.95
N LEU A 310 17.76 26.30 8.21
CA LEU A 310 18.59 26.64 9.40
C LEU A 310 19.98 25.98 9.42
N HIS A 311 20.20 24.91 8.64
CA HIS A 311 21.46 24.16 8.62
C HIS A 311 22.43 24.55 7.50
N GLU A 312 21.98 25.26 6.46
CA GLU A 312 22.83 25.58 5.30
C GLU A 312 23.31 27.03 5.28
N ARG A 313 22.66 27.93 6.02
CA ARG A 313 23.00 29.37 6.02
C ARG A 313 24.03 29.72 7.09
N SER A 314 24.95 30.63 6.75
CA SER A 314 25.89 31.20 7.70
C SER A 314 25.17 32.22 8.59
N TYR A 315 24.78 31.80 9.80
CA TYR A 315 24.18 32.70 10.78
C TYR A 315 25.25 33.55 11.48
N TRP A 316 24.84 34.76 11.84
CA TRP A 316 25.56 35.60 12.78
C TRP A 316 24.95 35.42 14.17
N PHE A 317 25.76 35.58 15.21
CA PHE A 317 25.28 35.51 16.60
C PHE A 317 25.43 36.82 17.31
N LEU A 318 24.48 37.01 18.22
CA LEU A 318 24.50 38.06 19.20
C LEU A 318 24.34 37.43 20.57
N GLU A 319 25.22 37.77 21.50
CA GLU A 319 25.15 37.30 22.88
C GLU A 319 24.48 38.36 23.76
N HIS A 320 23.45 37.96 24.49
CA HIS A 320 22.79 38.84 25.44
C HIS A 320 23.72 39.10 26.64
N PRO A 321 24.02 40.36 26.97
CA PRO A 321 25.09 40.69 27.90
C PRO A 321 24.84 40.22 29.34
N THR A 322 23.57 40.21 29.79
CA THR A 322 23.24 39.92 31.19
C THR A 322 22.86 38.46 31.46
N ASN A 323 22.07 37.81 30.60
CA ASN A 323 21.57 36.45 30.83
C ASN A 323 22.34 35.37 30.05
N GLY A 324 23.29 35.76 29.19
CA GLY A 324 24.11 34.85 28.40
C GLY A 324 23.35 34.05 27.33
N THR A 325 22.08 34.37 27.06
CA THR A 325 21.36 33.78 25.91
C THR A 325 22.03 34.21 24.61
N ILE A 326 21.98 33.35 23.61
CA ILE A 326 22.59 33.62 22.30
C ILE A 326 21.45 33.70 21.30
N ALA A 327 21.45 34.70 20.42
CA ALA A 327 20.53 34.77 19.30
C ALA A 327 21.24 34.48 17.99
N SER A 328 20.70 33.57 17.17
CA SER A 328 21.05 33.48 15.74
C SER A 328 20.27 34.54 14.98
N VAL A 329 20.99 35.29 14.15
CA VAL A 329 20.46 36.39 13.36
C VAL A 329 20.82 36.17 11.90
N ASP A 330 19.81 36.22 11.05
CA ASP A 330 19.94 36.22 9.60
C ASP A 330 19.15 37.40 9.03
N ILE A 331 19.81 38.18 8.17
CA ILE A 331 19.28 39.42 7.64
C ILE A 331 19.48 39.40 6.13
N HIS A 332 18.38 39.33 5.41
CA HIS A 332 18.34 39.44 3.97
C HIS A 332 17.56 40.70 3.55
N PRO A 333 17.70 41.13 2.28
CA PRO A 333 16.93 42.24 1.75
C PRO A 333 15.41 42.11 1.97
N LYS A 334 14.87 40.88 2.04
CA LYS A 334 13.43 40.61 2.16
C LYS A 334 12.99 39.88 3.42
N CYS A 335 13.90 39.50 4.30
CA CYS A 335 13.52 38.86 5.55
C CYS A 335 14.52 39.13 6.68
N PHE A 336 14.02 39.00 7.91
CA PHE A 336 14.79 39.10 9.14
C PHE A 336 14.39 37.94 10.04
N HIS A 337 15.35 37.08 10.36
CA HIS A 337 15.15 35.94 11.23
C HIS A 337 15.99 36.11 12.51
N PHE A 338 15.36 35.95 13.66
CA PHE A 338 15.98 36.11 14.97
C PHE A 338 15.53 34.99 15.91
N TYR A 339 16.44 34.06 16.20
CA TYR A 339 16.18 32.86 17.00
C TYR A 339 16.98 32.91 18.29
N VAL A 340 16.33 32.86 19.44
CA VAL A 340 16.98 32.93 20.75
C VAL A 340 17.18 31.52 21.32
N TRP A 341 18.43 31.24 21.68
CA TRP A 341 18.88 29.99 22.26
C TRP A 341 19.27 30.21 23.73
N ASN A 342 18.68 29.40 24.60
CA ASN A 342 19.16 29.32 25.98
C ASN A 342 20.51 28.60 25.98
N LYS A 343 21.55 29.22 26.56
CA LYS A 343 22.92 28.67 26.74
C LYS A 343 22.98 27.31 27.46
N GLY A 344 21.83 26.77 27.89
CA GLY A 344 21.67 25.49 28.57
C GLY A 344 21.12 24.33 27.74
N VAL A 345 20.70 24.53 26.48
CA VAL A 345 20.30 23.41 25.58
C VAL A 345 21.54 22.80 24.92
N PHE A 346 22.53 22.48 25.74
CA PHE A 346 23.64 21.58 25.44
C PHE A 346 23.25 20.15 25.89
N PRO A 347 23.94 19.10 25.42
CA PRO A 347 23.36 17.80 25.07
C PRO A 347 22.50 17.22 26.17
N MET A 348 21.38 16.59 25.78
CA MET A 348 20.50 15.84 26.68
C MET A 348 21.32 15.20 27.81
N LYS A 349 21.10 15.64 29.05
CA LYS A 349 21.75 15.06 30.25
C LYS A 349 21.20 13.66 30.55
N PHE A 350 20.82 12.91 29.52
CA PHE A 350 20.29 11.55 29.57
C PHE A 350 21.14 10.66 30.47
N LEU A 351 22.46 10.70 30.30
CA LEU A 351 23.42 9.92 31.11
C LEU A 351 23.48 10.33 32.60
N ARG A 352 22.93 11.48 32.98
CA ARG A 352 22.83 11.93 34.38
C ARG A 352 21.50 11.55 35.02
N LEU A 353 20.51 11.12 34.23
CA LEU A 353 19.23 10.65 34.77
C LEU A 353 19.44 9.36 35.57
N PRO A 354 18.62 9.07 36.59
CA PRO A 354 18.62 7.76 37.22
C PRO A 354 18.39 6.65 36.18
N PHE A 355 19.02 5.49 36.36
CA PHE A 355 18.96 4.40 35.38
C PHE A 355 17.52 3.99 35.05
N LEU A 356 16.60 3.99 36.02
CA LEU A 356 15.19 3.69 35.80
C LEU A 356 14.53 4.66 34.79
N VAL A 357 14.88 5.95 34.84
CA VAL A 357 14.37 6.95 33.89
C VAL A 357 15.02 6.73 32.51
N GLN A 358 16.32 6.43 32.47
CA GLN A 358 17.02 6.09 31.23
C GLN A 358 16.36 4.88 30.56
N GLU A 359 16.12 3.82 31.31
CA GLU A 359 15.48 2.59 30.85
C GLU A 359 14.08 2.85 30.29
N LEU A 360 13.25 3.64 30.98
CA LEU A 360 11.91 3.99 30.51
C LEU A 360 11.94 4.79 29.20
N ILE A 361 12.90 5.70 29.04
CA ILE A 361 13.10 6.45 27.80
C ILE A 361 13.53 5.51 26.67
N LEU A 362 14.53 4.65 26.92
CA LEU A 362 15.04 3.71 25.91
C LEU A 362 13.96 2.72 25.47
N LYS A 363 13.15 2.21 26.39
CA LYS A 363 12.02 1.31 26.08
C LYS A 363 10.91 1.96 25.25
N ARG A 364 10.87 3.30 25.17
CA ARG A 364 9.95 4.06 24.31
C ARG A 364 10.54 4.46 22.97
N MET A 365 11.85 4.30 22.80
CA MET A 365 12.53 4.55 21.53
C MET A 365 12.39 3.34 20.61
N THR A 366 12.38 3.64 19.32
CA THR A 366 12.54 2.66 18.26
C THR A 366 13.95 2.04 18.28
N PHE A 367 14.10 0.79 17.83
CA PHE A 367 15.39 0.14 17.59
C PHE A 367 16.28 0.95 16.65
N SER A 368 15.66 1.65 15.69
CA SER A 368 16.34 2.62 14.82
C SER A 368 16.95 3.77 15.62
N GLU A 369 16.14 4.45 16.45
CA GLU A 369 16.62 5.52 17.32
C GLU A 369 17.65 5.02 18.33
N LEU A 370 17.47 3.85 18.92
CA LEU A 370 18.44 3.24 19.83
C LEU A 370 19.77 3.00 19.14
N PHE A 371 19.73 2.46 17.92
CA PHE A 371 20.93 2.24 17.13
C PHE A 371 21.62 3.56 16.78
N ILE A 372 20.90 4.59 16.30
CA ILE A 372 21.48 5.92 16.04
C ILE A 372 22.04 6.55 17.34
N LEU A 373 21.31 6.48 18.44
CA LEU A 373 21.76 7.02 19.71
C LEU A 373 23.04 6.32 20.21
N SER A 374 23.15 5.02 19.95
CA SER A 374 24.30 4.21 20.34
C SER A 374 25.59 4.61 19.62
N ILE A 375 25.51 5.05 18.36
CA ILE A 375 26.69 5.48 17.59
C ILE A 375 27.09 6.93 17.89
N CYS A 376 26.16 7.75 18.38
CA CYS A 376 26.41 9.16 18.73
C CYS A 376 27.10 9.32 20.10
N SER A 377 27.22 8.26 20.91
CA SER A 377 27.83 8.36 22.24
C SER A 377 28.54 7.08 22.65
N ARG A 378 29.76 7.22 23.18
CA ARG A 378 30.55 6.07 23.68
C ARG A 378 29.95 5.38 24.90
N LYS A 379 29.09 6.07 25.66
CA LYS A 379 28.51 5.55 26.92
C LYS A 379 27.11 4.98 26.75
N ILE A 380 26.38 5.41 25.72
CA ILE A 380 25.00 4.97 25.49
C ILE A 380 24.89 3.48 25.19
N PRO A 381 25.75 2.86 24.36
CA PRO A 381 25.72 1.41 24.12
C PRO A 381 25.68 0.60 25.41
N ASP A 382 26.46 0.99 26.43
CA ASP A 382 26.48 0.33 27.73
C ASP A 382 25.17 0.49 28.50
N VAL A 383 24.50 1.62 28.35
CA VAL A 383 23.19 1.85 28.97
C VAL A 383 22.11 1.04 28.25
N ILE A 384 22.10 1.04 26.91
CA ILE A 384 21.17 0.25 26.09
C ILE A 384 21.29 -1.23 26.44
N ARG A 385 22.52 -1.75 26.53
CA ARG A 385 22.78 -3.16 26.86
C ARG A 385 22.21 -3.57 28.23
N LYS A 386 22.18 -2.65 29.20
CA LYS A 386 21.64 -2.91 30.55
C LYS A 386 20.12 -3.03 30.61
N VAL A 387 19.40 -2.61 29.57
CA VAL A 387 17.92 -2.70 29.51
C VAL A 387 17.43 -4.16 29.39
N LEU A 388 18.31 -5.11 29.06
CA LEU A 388 18.02 -6.55 28.92
C LEU A 388 16.86 -6.82 27.95
N TRP A 389 17.07 -6.50 26.68
CA TRP A 389 16.09 -6.69 25.62
C TRP A 389 15.75 -8.17 25.43
N LYS A 390 14.45 -8.48 25.31
CA LYS A 390 13.96 -9.81 24.92
C LYS A 390 13.81 -9.86 23.41
N ILE A 391 14.89 -10.24 22.73
CA ILE A 391 14.95 -10.31 21.28
C ILE A 391 15.09 -11.76 20.86
N GLU A 392 14.17 -12.20 20.01
CA GLU A 392 14.16 -13.57 19.49
C GLU A 392 15.08 -13.68 18.27
N THR A 393 14.99 -12.71 17.37
CA THR A 393 15.67 -12.76 16.08
C THR A 393 16.05 -11.38 15.59
N VAL A 394 17.26 -11.26 15.03
CA VAL A 394 17.67 -10.10 14.25
C VAL A 394 17.75 -10.50 12.78
N ARG A 395 16.98 -9.82 11.94
CA ARG A 395 16.97 -10.06 10.49
C ARG A 395 17.74 -8.97 9.78
N PHE A 396 18.78 -9.37 9.06
CA PHE A 396 19.63 -8.48 8.27
C PHE A 396 19.19 -8.51 6.81
N PHE A 397 19.11 -7.34 6.19
CA PHE A 397 18.84 -7.16 4.78
C PHE A 397 20.05 -6.50 4.14
N ILE A 398 20.73 -7.23 3.25
CA ILE A 398 21.93 -6.75 2.57
C ILE A 398 21.61 -6.52 1.10
N ARG A 399 21.76 -5.27 0.67
CA ARG A 399 21.68 -4.83 -0.73
C ARG A 399 22.96 -4.18 -1.18
N GLU A 400 23.04 -3.86 -2.47
CA GLU A 400 24.19 -3.15 -3.03
C GLU A 400 24.39 -1.79 -2.34
N ASP A 401 23.27 -1.10 -2.12
CA ASP A 401 23.12 0.31 -1.73
C ASP A 401 22.72 0.52 -0.27
N PHE A 402 22.34 -0.52 0.47
CA PHE A 402 22.09 -0.40 1.91
C PHE A 402 22.26 -1.71 2.68
N LEU A 403 22.41 -1.56 3.98
CA LEU A 403 22.35 -2.58 5.03
C LEU A 403 21.23 -2.17 5.99
N GLU A 404 20.24 -3.03 6.20
CA GLU A 404 19.12 -2.79 7.11
C GLU A 404 18.99 -3.95 8.09
N PHE A 405 18.50 -3.69 9.30
CA PHE A 405 18.14 -4.74 10.25
C PHE A 405 16.73 -4.56 10.79
N LYS A 406 16.09 -5.67 11.16
CA LYS A 406 14.80 -5.72 11.85
C LYS A 406 14.90 -6.62 13.06
N VAL A 407 14.22 -6.25 14.14
CA VAL A 407 14.26 -6.97 15.41
C VAL A 407 12.91 -7.60 15.68
N LYS A 408 12.81 -8.93 15.80
CA LYS A 408 11.56 -9.63 16.15
C LYS A 408 11.40 -9.75 17.69
N PRO A 409 10.16 -9.64 18.22
CA PRO A 409 8.86 -9.59 17.52
C PRO A 409 8.45 -8.20 16.98
N TYR A 410 9.28 -7.18 17.12
CA TYR A 410 9.00 -5.79 16.77
C TYR A 410 9.20 -5.51 15.27
N ALA A 411 8.40 -6.16 14.42
CA ALA A 411 8.61 -6.20 12.96
C ALA A 411 8.44 -4.86 12.21
N GLU A 412 7.89 -3.82 12.86
CA GLU A 412 7.64 -2.51 12.23
C GLU A 412 8.86 -1.58 12.26
N ASP A 413 9.88 -1.92 13.03
CA ASP A 413 11.03 -1.05 13.28
C ASP A 413 12.30 -1.58 12.63
N PHE A 414 13.03 -0.70 11.92
CA PHE A 414 14.22 -1.07 11.18
C PHE A 414 15.26 0.05 11.13
N GLY A 415 16.48 -0.25 11.57
CA GLY A 415 17.60 0.66 11.36
C GLY A 415 18.27 0.40 10.01
N ARG A 416 18.68 1.48 9.33
CA ARG A 416 19.25 1.43 7.97
C ARG A 416 20.57 2.21 7.87
N ILE A 417 21.53 1.60 7.21
CA ILE A 417 22.76 2.21 6.70
C ILE A 417 22.70 2.20 5.18
N SER A 418 22.80 3.36 4.53
CA SER A 418 22.90 3.50 3.09
C SER A 418 24.34 3.70 2.64
N PHE A 419 24.68 3.14 1.47
CA PHE A 419 26.00 3.22 0.86
C PHE A 419 25.95 4.05 -0.42
N VAL A 420 26.71 5.14 -0.47
CA VAL A 420 26.78 6.08 -1.60
C VAL A 420 28.18 6.13 -2.22
N SER A 421 28.28 6.52 -3.49
CA SER A 421 29.54 6.55 -4.25
C SER A 421 30.56 7.55 -3.67
N GLY A 422 30.07 8.61 -3.04
CA GLY A 422 30.87 9.65 -2.40
C GLY A 422 30.02 10.39 -1.37
N LEU A 423 30.67 10.90 -0.34
CA LEU A 423 30.06 11.80 0.64
C LEU A 423 30.33 13.23 0.21
N ASP A 424 29.34 14.11 0.38
CA ASP A 424 29.59 15.54 0.24
C ASP A 424 30.70 15.96 1.23
N LYS A 425 31.70 16.69 0.73
CA LYS A 425 32.89 17.04 1.52
C LYS A 425 32.53 17.93 2.70
N ASP A 426 31.42 18.67 2.61
CA ASP A 426 31.03 19.68 3.57
C ASP A 426 30.23 19.13 4.77
N GLN A 427 29.87 17.84 4.78
CA GLN A 427 29.04 17.22 5.83
C GLN A 427 29.66 15.96 6.48
N LYS A 428 30.98 15.80 6.39
CA LYS A 428 31.66 14.64 6.94
C LYS A 428 31.69 14.66 8.47
N LEU A 429 31.11 13.64 9.08
CA LEU A 429 31.22 13.31 10.50
C LEU A 429 32.09 12.06 10.70
N THR A 430 32.62 11.87 11.90
CA THR A 430 33.34 10.64 12.28
C THR A 430 32.62 9.93 13.42
N MET A 431 32.34 8.64 13.26
CA MET A 431 31.76 7.81 14.32
C MET A 431 32.69 6.67 14.66
N ARG A 432 32.54 6.13 15.86
CA ARG A 432 33.19 4.88 16.24
C ARG A 432 32.16 3.77 16.24
N LEU A 433 32.33 2.79 15.35
CA LEU A 433 31.55 1.57 15.30
C LEU A 433 32.48 0.43 15.76
N GLY A 434 32.20 -0.15 16.93
CA GLY A 434 33.12 -1.09 17.59
C GLY A 434 34.54 -0.52 17.81
N THR A 435 35.54 -1.16 17.23
CA THR A 435 36.95 -0.73 17.32
C THR A 435 37.39 0.23 16.23
N LYS A 436 36.58 0.45 15.19
CA LYS A 436 36.96 1.30 14.04
C LYS A 436 36.30 2.67 14.09
N THR A 437 37.04 3.67 13.63
CA THR A 437 36.49 5.00 13.33
C THR A 437 36.13 5.05 11.85
N LEU A 438 34.90 5.47 11.54
CA LEU A 438 34.36 5.56 10.18
C LEU A 438 33.96 7.00 9.87
N GLU A 439 34.27 7.49 8.68
CA GLU A 439 33.70 8.71 8.13
C GLU A 439 32.27 8.44 7.62
N TYR A 440 31.32 9.31 7.95
CA TYR A 440 29.91 9.17 7.59
C TYR A 440 29.23 10.53 7.44
N CYS A 441 28.07 10.54 6.80
CA CYS A 441 27.13 11.66 6.87
C CYS A 441 25.79 11.15 7.41
N ILE A 442 25.09 11.97 8.21
CA ILE A 442 23.70 11.69 8.57
C ILE A 442 22.85 12.40 7.53
N LEU A 443 22.23 11.65 6.62
CA LEU A 443 21.19 12.22 5.77
C LEU A 443 19.84 11.96 6.45
N LYS A 444 19.20 13.03 6.89
CA LYS A 444 17.76 12.99 7.16
C LYS A 444 17.06 13.06 5.81
N LYS A 445 16.68 11.92 5.27
CA LYS A 445 15.85 11.91 4.06
C LYS A 445 14.47 12.47 4.44
N THR A 446 13.99 13.46 3.71
CA THR A 446 12.76 14.21 4.00
C THR A 446 11.49 13.35 3.97
N ASP A 447 11.56 12.15 3.37
CA ASP A 447 10.39 11.35 3.03
C ASP A 447 10.33 9.99 3.76
N GLU A 448 11.42 9.58 4.43
CA GLU A 448 11.48 8.30 5.14
C GLU A 448 11.31 8.53 6.65
N THR A 449 10.37 7.81 7.27
CA THR A 449 10.07 7.92 8.71
C THR A 449 11.25 7.55 9.62
N ASN A 450 12.28 6.90 9.07
CA ASN A 450 13.39 6.35 9.83
C ASN A 450 14.71 7.02 9.41
N PRO A 451 15.49 7.56 10.37
CA PRO A 451 16.80 8.14 10.07
C PRO A 451 17.75 7.08 9.50
N SER A 452 18.49 7.45 8.45
CA SER A 452 19.51 6.58 7.81
C SER A 452 20.91 7.15 7.96
N ILE A 453 21.88 6.29 8.28
CA ILE A 453 23.30 6.65 8.24
C ILE A 453 23.80 6.46 6.81
N VAL A 454 24.57 7.41 6.29
CA VAL A 454 25.13 7.32 4.94
C VAL A 454 26.65 7.15 5.01
N LEU A 455 27.12 6.08 4.38
CA LEU A 455 28.53 5.67 4.30
C LEU A 455 28.99 5.58 2.85
N THR A 456 30.30 5.62 2.61
CA THR A 456 30.82 5.37 1.26
C THR A 456 30.69 3.89 0.88
N LYS A 457 30.40 3.60 -0.39
CA LYS A 457 30.37 2.22 -0.92
C LYS A 457 31.69 1.47 -0.70
N SER A 458 32.83 2.18 -0.69
CA SER A 458 34.16 1.60 -0.53
C SER A 458 34.39 0.89 0.80
N ILE A 459 33.67 1.25 1.87
CA ILE A 459 33.83 0.65 3.20
C ILE A 459 32.79 -0.42 3.52
N LYS A 460 31.86 -0.70 2.61
CA LYS A 460 30.70 -1.56 2.84
C LYS A 460 31.08 -2.93 3.41
N GLU A 461 32.01 -3.62 2.78
CA GLU A 461 32.40 -4.98 3.18
C GLU A 461 33.03 -5.00 4.58
N ALA A 462 33.78 -3.95 4.92
CA ALA A 462 34.38 -3.80 6.23
C ALA A 462 33.36 -3.42 7.33
N VAL A 463 32.25 -2.77 6.96
CA VAL A 463 31.24 -2.29 7.91
C VAL A 463 30.26 -3.39 8.32
N ILE A 464 29.90 -4.32 7.43
CA ILE A 464 28.90 -5.34 7.72
C ILE A 464 29.25 -6.18 8.97
N PRO A 465 30.49 -6.71 9.13
CA PRO A 465 30.88 -7.42 10.35
C PRO A 465 30.81 -6.57 11.62
N ILE A 466 31.24 -5.31 11.53
CA ILE A 466 31.28 -4.39 12.68
C ILE A 466 29.86 -4.01 13.09
N PHE A 467 28.97 -3.84 12.11
CA PHE A 467 27.56 -3.56 12.33
C PHE A 467 26.84 -4.72 13.00
N HIS A 468 27.08 -5.94 12.53
CA HIS A 468 26.57 -7.17 13.13
C HIS A 468 27.04 -7.31 14.59
N GLU A 469 28.33 -7.15 14.85
CA GLU A 469 28.90 -7.19 16.19
C GLU A 469 28.28 -6.12 17.11
N HIS A 470 28.15 -4.89 16.61
CA HIS A 470 27.57 -3.78 17.37
C HIS A 470 26.10 -4.04 17.73
N LEU A 471 25.30 -4.61 16.82
CA LEU A 471 23.91 -4.95 17.13
C LEU A 471 23.81 -6.04 18.20
N HIS A 472 24.62 -7.09 18.14
CA HIS A 472 24.67 -8.09 19.21
C HIS A 472 25.19 -7.51 20.53
N TYR A 473 26.07 -6.51 20.48
CA TYR A 473 26.50 -5.80 21.68
C TYR A 473 25.33 -5.05 22.36
N LEU A 474 24.50 -4.36 21.57
CA LEU A 474 23.35 -3.60 22.09
C LEU A 474 22.23 -4.49 22.61
N PHE A 475 21.92 -5.53 21.85
CA PHE A 475 20.67 -6.28 21.94
C PHE A 475 20.82 -7.69 22.52
N GLY A 476 22.06 -8.13 22.74
CA GLY A 476 22.39 -9.43 23.29
C GLY A 476 22.77 -10.45 22.22
N SER A 477 23.60 -11.42 22.61
CA SER A 477 24.09 -12.50 21.75
C SER A 477 23.17 -13.71 21.65
N SER A 478 22.06 -13.73 22.41
CA SER A 478 21.13 -14.87 22.45
C SER A 478 20.12 -14.90 21.29
N ALA A 479 20.01 -13.81 20.52
CA ALA A 479 19.12 -13.74 19.38
C ALA A 479 19.67 -14.57 18.21
N SER A 480 18.79 -15.29 17.52
CA SER A 480 19.15 -15.94 16.25
C SER A 480 19.23 -14.91 15.12
N ASP A 481 20.11 -15.11 14.14
CA ASP A 481 20.18 -14.26 12.95
C ASP A 481 19.40 -14.88 11.78
N GLU A 482 18.70 -14.02 11.06
CA GLU A 482 18.17 -14.27 9.72
C GLU A 482 18.89 -13.35 8.73
N LEU A 483 19.34 -13.87 7.60
CA LEU A 483 19.99 -13.07 6.56
C LEU A 483 19.18 -13.07 5.27
N ASP A 484 18.93 -11.88 4.73
CA ASP A 484 18.18 -11.66 3.50
C ASP A 484 19.08 -10.96 2.46
N MET A 485 19.47 -11.70 1.41
CA MET A 485 20.43 -11.26 0.40
C MET A 485 19.71 -10.86 -0.89
N LEU A 486 19.63 -9.54 -1.09
CA LEU A 486 18.71 -8.94 -2.03
C LEU A 486 19.34 -8.39 -3.31
N LYS A 487 20.68 -8.27 -3.45
CA LYS A 487 21.39 -8.06 -4.76
C LYS A 487 22.89 -8.46 -4.81
N THR A 488 23.43 -9.14 -3.80
CA THR A 488 24.89 -9.40 -3.71
C THR A 488 25.21 -10.90 -3.76
N SER A 489 26.40 -11.28 -4.29
CA SER A 489 26.90 -12.65 -4.15
C SER A 489 27.11 -12.97 -2.65
N PRO A 490 26.76 -14.18 -2.16
CA PRO A 490 26.94 -14.62 -0.77
C PRO A 490 28.38 -14.50 -0.26
N ALA A 491 29.35 -14.51 -1.16
CA ALA A 491 30.62 -15.14 -0.86
C ALA A 491 31.52 -14.40 0.15
N TYR A 492 31.28 -13.13 0.54
CA TYR A 492 32.32 -12.38 1.28
C TYR A 492 31.92 -11.35 2.34
N THR A 493 30.65 -11.14 2.71
CA THR A 493 30.33 -9.95 3.54
C THR A 493 29.72 -10.19 4.91
N PHE A 494 29.09 -11.33 5.18
CA PHE A 494 28.50 -11.57 6.49
C PHE A 494 29.51 -12.27 7.44
N PRO A 495 29.68 -11.81 8.69
CA PRO A 495 30.60 -12.44 9.63
C PRO A 495 30.17 -13.87 9.93
N CYS A 496 31.15 -14.76 10.11
CA CYS A 496 30.90 -16.11 10.60
C CYS A 496 30.20 -16.03 11.96
N SER A 497 28.91 -16.38 11.98
CA SER A 497 28.04 -16.30 13.14
C SER A 497 27.39 -17.66 13.38
N GLU A 498 27.59 -18.24 14.55
CA GLU A 498 26.87 -19.44 15.00
C GLU A 498 25.37 -19.17 15.20
N ASN A 499 25.01 -17.89 15.37
CA ASN A 499 23.63 -17.45 15.52
C ASN A 499 22.87 -17.41 14.19
N LEU A 500 23.55 -17.44 13.03
CA LEU A 500 22.89 -17.44 11.74
C LEU A 500 22.18 -18.78 11.48
N LYS A 501 20.85 -18.75 11.59
CA LYS A 501 20.01 -19.95 11.43
C LYS A 501 19.30 -20.02 10.09
N THR A 502 19.05 -18.88 9.45
CA THR A 502 18.22 -18.82 8.24
C THR A 502 18.82 -17.90 7.19
N LEU A 503 18.85 -18.38 5.94
CA LEU A 503 19.25 -17.60 4.77
C LEU A 503 18.07 -17.44 3.80
N PHE A 504 17.84 -16.22 3.30
CA PHE A 504 16.94 -15.90 2.20
C PHE A 504 17.77 -15.37 1.01
N GLN A 505 17.94 -16.21 -0.01
CA GLN A 505 18.65 -15.87 -1.24
C GLN A 505 17.64 -15.49 -2.32
N HIS A 506 17.63 -14.22 -2.75
CA HIS A 506 16.66 -13.74 -3.75
C HIS A 506 17.26 -13.47 -5.13
N ASN A 507 18.57 -13.59 -5.32
CA ASN A 507 19.23 -13.33 -6.61
C ASN A 507 19.92 -14.54 -7.17
N THR A 508 20.13 -14.51 -8.48
CA THR A 508 20.93 -15.52 -9.15
C THR A 508 22.28 -15.66 -8.44
N VAL A 509 22.65 -16.90 -8.11
CA VAL A 509 23.84 -17.22 -7.34
C VAL A 509 24.51 -18.43 -7.93
N ARG A 510 25.84 -18.51 -7.88
CA ARG A 510 26.57 -19.71 -8.27
C ARG A 510 26.46 -20.78 -7.19
N ALA A 511 26.35 -22.04 -7.58
CA ALA A 511 26.32 -23.17 -6.67
C ALA A 511 27.54 -23.19 -5.75
N ASP A 512 28.75 -22.96 -6.29
CA ASP A 512 30.00 -22.89 -5.52
C ASP A 512 29.98 -21.80 -4.42
N ASP A 513 29.44 -20.61 -4.74
CA ASP A 513 29.35 -19.50 -3.79
C ASP A 513 28.38 -19.84 -2.65
N LEU A 514 27.26 -20.48 -2.99
CA LEU A 514 26.27 -20.89 -2.00
C LEU A 514 26.78 -22.03 -1.14
N GLU A 515 27.47 -23.02 -1.72
CA GLU A 515 28.10 -24.12 -1.00
C GLU A 515 29.17 -23.61 -0.03
N ARG A 516 30.00 -22.66 -0.47
CA ARG A 516 30.99 -22.01 0.39
C ARG A 516 30.33 -21.30 1.56
N PHE A 517 29.22 -20.59 1.32
CA PHE A 517 28.49 -19.90 2.37
C PHE A 517 27.89 -20.89 3.38
N VAL A 518 27.19 -21.92 2.91
CA VAL A 518 26.61 -22.97 3.76
C VAL A 518 27.70 -23.72 4.54
N THR A 519 28.89 -23.85 3.98
CA THR A 519 30.04 -24.46 4.65
C THR A 519 30.54 -23.64 5.84
N LEU A 520 30.46 -22.31 5.74
CA LEU A 520 30.91 -21.37 6.77
C LEU A 520 29.86 -21.16 7.87
N HIS A 521 28.58 -21.34 7.57
CA HIS A 521 27.48 -21.00 8.49
C HIS A 521 26.61 -22.22 8.84
N PRO A 522 26.34 -22.50 10.13
CA PRO A 522 25.53 -23.63 10.56
C PRO A 522 24.03 -23.37 10.38
N LEU A 523 23.60 -23.26 9.12
CA LEU A 523 22.22 -22.96 8.74
C LEU A 523 21.29 -24.14 9.06
N THR A 524 20.10 -23.80 9.55
CA THR A 524 18.98 -24.74 9.75
C THR A 524 17.91 -24.57 8.67
N ASN A 525 17.80 -23.37 8.11
CA ASN A 525 16.79 -23.02 7.12
C ASN A 525 17.43 -22.27 5.95
N ILE A 526 17.02 -22.58 4.73
CA ILE A 526 17.42 -21.85 3.53
C ILE A 526 16.23 -21.67 2.58
N HIS A 527 16.06 -20.44 2.10
CA HIS A 527 15.07 -20.05 1.11
C HIS A 527 15.78 -19.51 -0.14
N ILE A 528 15.80 -20.30 -1.20
CA ILE A 528 16.38 -19.94 -2.49
C ILE A 528 15.23 -19.51 -3.41
N ASN A 529 14.99 -18.21 -3.49
CA ASN A 529 13.93 -17.61 -4.30
C ASN A 529 14.36 -17.28 -5.73
N SER A 530 15.58 -17.65 -6.11
CA SER A 530 16.23 -17.30 -7.37
C SER A 530 16.79 -18.52 -8.10
N ARG A 531 17.30 -18.30 -9.31
CA ARG A 531 18.03 -19.31 -10.08
C ARG A 531 19.39 -19.57 -9.42
N VAL A 532 19.82 -20.83 -9.40
CA VAL A 532 21.22 -21.17 -9.08
C VAL A 532 21.92 -21.56 -10.38
N GLU A 533 23.14 -21.06 -10.58
CA GLU A 533 24.00 -21.35 -11.72
C GLU A 533 25.08 -22.37 -11.35
N GLY A 534 25.30 -23.36 -12.21
CA GLY A 534 26.16 -24.50 -11.89
C GLY A 534 25.39 -25.62 -11.19
N GLU A 535 26.12 -26.62 -10.72
CA GLU A 535 25.59 -27.83 -10.11
C GLU A 535 26.16 -28.00 -8.69
N PHE A 536 25.42 -28.70 -7.84
CA PHE A 536 25.91 -29.11 -6.52
C PHE A 536 26.41 -30.55 -6.60
N GLU A 537 27.51 -30.84 -5.90
CA GLU A 537 27.92 -32.21 -5.66
C GLU A 537 26.87 -32.96 -4.83
N ASN A 538 26.74 -34.27 -5.06
CA ASN A 538 25.82 -35.13 -4.30
C ASN A 538 26.13 -35.16 -2.78
N THR A 539 27.35 -34.74 -2.40
CA THR A 539 27.82 -34.64 -1.01
C THR A 539 27.73 -33.23 -0.42
N SER A 540 27.17 -32.27 -1.18
CA SER A 540 27.04 -30.87 -0.80
C SER A 540 26.37 -30.70 0.57
N LYS A 541 26.89 -29.75 1.36
CA LYS A 541 26.33 -29.43 2.67
C LYS A 541 24.95 -28.81 2.59
N ILE A 542 24.59 -28.19 1.46
CA ILE A 542 23.24 -27.64 1.28
C ILE A 542 22.16 -28.71 1.41
N LEU A 543 22.45 -29.94 0.97
CA LEU A 543 21.54 -31.09 1.01
C LEU A 543 21.32 -31.65 2.42
N LYS A 544 22.08 -31.15 3.40
CA LYS A 544 22.02 -31.54 4.82
C LYS A 544 21.30 -30.50 5.67
N ILE A 545 20.88 -29.36 5.10
CA ILE A 545 20.12 -28.32 5.81
C ILE A 545 18.71 -28.86 6.12
N ASP A 546 18.25 -28.69 7.36
CA ASP A 546 16.97 -29.22 7.85
C ASP A 546 15.75 -28.77 7.04
N HIS A 547 15.73 -27.51 6.61
CA HIS A 547 14.61 -26.93 5.88
C HIS A 547 15.09 -26.21 4.62
N ILE A 548 14.74 -26.75 3.45
CA ILE A 548 15.06 -26.15 2.15
C ILE A 548 13.76 -25.72 1.46
N PHE A 549 13.68 -24.45 1.09
CA PHE A 549 12.67 -23.95 0.15
C PHE A 549 13.36 -23.41 -1.09
N PHE A 550 13.12 -24.01 -2.26
CA PHE A 550 13.78 -23.65 -3.51
C PHE A 550 12.75 -23.31 -4.58
N LYS A 551 12.48 -22.01 -4.77
CA LYS A 551 11.42 -21.49 -5.66
C LYS A 551 11.63 -21.81 -7.14
N THR A 552 12.89 -21.93 -7.53
CA THR A 552 13.34 -21.93 -8.92
C THR A 552 14.34 -23.05 -9.14
N SER A 553 13.98 -24.27 -8.70
CA SER A 553 14.91 -25.41 -8.66
C SER A 553 15.25 -25.94 -10.05
N PHE A 554 14.31 -25.87 -11.00
CA PHE A 554 14.52 -26.28 -12.40
C PHE A 554 15.27 -27.63 -12.51
N HIS A 555 16.38 -27.65 -13.25
CA HIS A 555 17.21 -28.84 -13.53
C HIS A 555 18.02 -29.32 -12.33
N LEU A 556 18.07 -28.57 -11.22
CA LEU A 556 18.68 -29.02 -9.97
C LEU A 556 17.72 -29.87 -9.13
N ALA A 557 16.43 -29.92 -9.49
CA ALA A 557 15.46 -30.71 -8.74
C ALA A 557 15.82 -32.20 -8.61
N PRO A 558 16.26 -32.91 -9.68
CA PRO A 558 16.62 -34.33 -9.57
C PRO A 558 17.74 -34.59 -8.54
N SER A 559 18.81 -33.80 -8.55
CA SER A 559 19.92 -33.99 -7.62
C SER A 559 19.51 -33.70 -6.18
N PHE A 560 18.66 -32.70 -5.94
CA PHE A 560 18.09 -32.45 -4.62
C PHE A 560 17.17 -33.59 -4.18
N ILE A 561 16.29 -34.07 -5.04
CA ILE A 561 15.34 -35.16 -4.72
C ILE A 561 16.07 -36.43 -4.30
N LEU A 562 17.13 -36.81 -5.02
CA LEU A 562 17.86 -38.06 -4.80
C LEU A 562 18.90 -38.00 -3.68
N ASN A 563 19.43 -36.82 -3.35
CA ASN A 563 20.55 -36.69 -2.40
C ASN A 563 20.18 -35.93 -1.12
N PHE A 564 18.95 -35.42 -0.98
CA PHE A 564 18.52 -34.73 0.23
C PHE A 564 18.39 -35.71 1.41
N THR A 565 19.05 -35.41 2.52
CA THR A 565 19.16 -36.33 3.68
C THR A 565 18.63 -35.71 4.98
N SER A 566 17.87 -34.62 4.89
CA SER A 566 17.32 -33.94 6.05
C SER A 566 15.79 -33.90 6.07
N LYS A 567 15.18 -33.02 6.86
CA LYS A 567 13.79 -33.13 7.31
C LYS A 567 12.73 -32.60 6.34
N PHE A 568 12.89 -31.38 5.83
CA PHE A 568 11.86 -30.68 5.07
C PHE A 568 12.44 -30.09 3.78
N MET A 569 11.84 -30.44 2.64
CA MET A 569 12.22 -29.88 1.35
C MET A 569 11.00 -29.46 0.54
N VAL A 570 11.04 -28.25 -0.01
CA VAL A 570 10.03 -27.72 -0.92
C VAL A 570 10.73 -27.22 -2.18
N LEU A 571 10.45 -27.84 -3.32
CA LEU A 571 10.99 -27.47 -4.62
C LEU A 571 9.87 -26.93 -5.51
N HIS A 572 10.05 -25.75 -6.09
CA HIS A 572 9.12 -25.20 -7.08
C HIS A 572 9.77 -25.06 -8.44
N ARG A 573 8.93 -25.19 -9.47
CA ARG A 573 9.34 -25.21 -10.88
C ARG A 573 10.40 -26.28 -11.12
N ALA A 574 10.25 -27.41 -10.43
CA ALA A 574 11.14 -28.55 -10.57
C ALA A 574 11.00 -29.11 -11.98
N ILE A 575 12.12 -29.41 -12.63
CA ILE A 575 12.18 -30.17 -13.89
C ILE A 575 12.84 -31.50 -13.56
N CYS A 576 12.02 -32.54 -13.40
CA CYS A 576 12.47 -33.92 -13.27
C CYS A 576 11.45 -34.86 -13.92
N ASP A 577 11.91 -36.05 -14.30
CA ASP A 577 11.10 -37.09 -14.93
C ASP A 577 10.44 -38.01 -13.89
N THR A 578 9.56 -38.89 -14.36
CA THR A 578 8.92 -39.91 -13.52
C THR A 578 9.94 -40.83 -12.87
N ALA A 579 10.98 -41.22 -13.60
CA ALA A 579 12.01 -42.16 -13.14
C ALA A 579 12.76 -41.64 -11.91
N THR A 580 13.05 -40.34 -11.85
CA THR A 580 13.65 -39.67 -10.69
C THR A 580 12.80 -39.83 -9.44
N ILE A 581 11.47 -39.59 -9.54
CA ILE A 581 10.55 -39.70 -8.40
C ILE A 581 10.39 -41.16 -7.97
N ILE A 582 10.32 -42.10 -8.92
CA ILE A 582 10.29 -43.55 -8.63
C ILE A 582 11.55 -43.94 -7.85
N THR A 583 12.73 -43.52 -8.33
CA THR A 583 14.02 -43.83 -7.71
C THR A 583 14.08 -43.27 -6.28
N PHE A 584 13.61 -42.04 -6.06
CA PHE A 584 13.51 -41.46 -4.72
C PHE A 584 12.61 -42.30 -3.79
N VAL A 585 11.43 -42.73 -4.24
CA VAL A 585 10.53 -43.55 -3.43
C VAL A 585 11.17 -44.90 -3.08
N GLU A 586 11.86 -45.54 -4.03
CA GLU A 586 12.62 -46.76 -3.79
C GLU A 586 13.74 -46.54 -2.74
N GLN A 587 14.52 -45.47 -2.88
CA GLN A 587 15.57 -45.10 -1.92
C GLN A 587 14.99 -44.87 -0.53
N TRP A 588 13.85 -44.19 -0.43
CA TRP A 588 13.16 -43.96 0.84
C TRP A 588 12.63 -45.25 1.46
N MET A 589 12.01 -46.14 0.67
CA MET A 589 11.52 -47.43 1.16
C MET A 589 12.66 -48.30 1.72
N ASN A 590 13.85 -48.17 1.14
CA ASN A 590 15.09 -48.83 1.56
C ASN A 590 15.81 -48.13 2.73
N GLY A 591 15.28 -47.00 3.22
CA GLY A 591 15.78 -46.32 4.41
C GLY A 591 16.86 -45.26 4.16
N LEU A 592 17.12 -44.87 2.91
CA LEU A 592 18.15 -43.87 2.58
C LEU A 592 17.75 -42.43 2.95
N HIS A 593 16.44 -42.16 3.10
CA HIS A 593 15.90 -40.85 3.51
C HIS A 593 15.18 -40.95 4.87
N ASP A 594 15.80 -41.60 5.85
CA ASP A 594 15.23 -41.89 7.17
C ASP A 594 14.83 -40.63 7.96
N LYS A 595 15.54 -39.53 7.79
CA LYS A 595 15.26 -38.23 8.42
C LYS A 595 14.17 -37.40 7.74
N LEU A 596 13.79 -37.73 6.50
CA LEU A 596 12.84 -36.94 5.73
C LEU A 596 11.45 -37.01 6.33
N GLU A 597 10.95 -35.86 6.79
CA GLU A 597 9.61 -35.68 7.35
C GLU A 597 8.60 -35.23 6.29
N GLN A 598 9.00 -34.36 5.36
CA GLN A 598 8.14 -33.87 4.29
C GLN A 598 8.95 -33.46 3.05
N MET A 599 8.41 -33.78 1.87
CA MET A 599 8.91 -33.29 0.59
C MET A 599 7.76 -32.83 -0.31
N ASP A 600 7.80 -31.57 -0.74
CA ASP A 600 6.85 -31.01 -1.68
C ASP A 600 7.59 -30.64 -2.98
N VAL A 601 7.21 -31.22 -4.11
CA VAL A 601 7.80 -30.94 -5.42
C VAL A 601 6.72 -30.40 -6.36
N TYR A 602 6.75 -29.12 -6.64
CA TYR A 602 5.88 -28.46 -7.61
C TYR A 602 6.59 -28.38 -8.94
N PHE A 603 6.10 -29.15 -9.91
CA PHE A 603 6.69 -29.26 -11.23
C PHE A 603 6.43 -28.01 -12.07
N GLN A 604 7.33 -27.70 -13.00
CA GLN A 604 7.06 -26.70 -14.03
C GLN A 604 5.96 -27.21 -14.99
N PHE A 605 5.20 -26.29 -15.62
CA PHE A 605 4.33 -26.68 -16.74
C PHE A 605 5.22 -27.25 -17.86
N ASP A 606 4.82 -28.38 -18.45
CA ASP A 606 5.57 -29.13 -19.49
C ASP A 606 6.68 -30.07 -19.01
N THR A 607 6.72 -30.44 -17.71
CA THR A 607 7.69 -31.43 -17.24
C THR A 607 7.34 -32.85 -17.67
N ALA A 608 8.36 -33.70 -17.70
CA ALA A 608 8.25 -35.12 -18.04
C ALA A 608 7.62 -36.00 -16.94
N PHE A 609 7.16 -35.44 -15.81
CA PHE A 609 6.53 -36.23 -14.76
C PHE A 609 5.17 -36.75 -15.25
N ARG A 610 5.06 -38.07 -15.39
CA ARG A 610 3.84 -38.76 -15.81
C ARG A 610 3.23 -39.47 -14.61
N PRO A 611 2.18 -38.92 -13.98
CA PRO A 611 1.68 -39.48 -12.74
C PRO A 611 1.09 -40.89 -12.91
N LEU A 612 0.64 -41.28 -14.11
CA LEU A 612 0.16 -42.65 -14.38
C LEU A 612 1.29 -43.68 -14.29
N GLU A 613 2.41 -43.39 -14.95
CA GLU A 613 3.61 -44.25 -14.89
C GLU A 613 4.13 -44.37 -13.45
N PHE A 614 4.12 -43.27 -12.68
CA PHE A 614 4.43 -43.30 -11.26
C PHE A 614 3.45 -44.17 -10.45
N LEU A 615 2.15 -44.08 -10.75
CA LEU A 615 1.14 -44.91 -10.09
C LEU A 615 1.25 -46.38 -10.47
N GLU A 616 1.70 -46.72 -11.67
CA GLU A 616 1.90 -48.10 -12.11
C GLU A 616 3.18 -48.73 -11.53
N ALA A 617 4.15 -47.91 -11.10
CA ALA A 617 5.44 -48.37 -10.58
C ALA A 617 5.36 -49.03 -9.18
N PHE A 618 4.27 -48.83 -8.43
CA PHE A 618 4.14 -49.38 -7.07
C PHE A 618 2.73 -49.92 -6.82
N ASP A 619 2.60 -50.88 -5.90
CA ASP A 619 1.32 -51.42 -5.47
C ASP A 619 0.64 -50.47 -4.45
N TRP A 620 0.01 -49.41 -4.95
CA TRP A 620 -0.62 -48.40 -4.11
C TRP A 620 -1.92 -48.90 -3.49
N LYS A 621 -2.04 -48.73 -2.18
CA LYS A 621 -3.31 -48.92 -1.46
C LYS A 621 -4.09 -47.61 -1.43
N ARG A 622 -5.38 -47.68 -1.72
CA ARG A 622 -6.28 -46.52 -1.60
C ARG A 622 -6.36 -46.08 -0.15
N TYR A 623 -6.16 -44.79 0.12
CA TYR A 623 -6.37 -44.22 1.45
C TYR A 623 -7.82 -44.39 1.91
N GLU A 624 -8.01 -45.15 2.97
CA GLU A 624 -9.29 -45.29 3.66
C GLU A 624 -9.35 -44.30 4.83
N LYS A 625 -10.31 -43.39 4.77
CA LYS A 625 -10.49 -42.21 5.65
C LYS A 625 -10.60 -42.50 7.16
N LYS A 626 -10.51 -43.77 7.59
CA LYS A 626 -10.68 -44.21 8.99
C LYS A 626 -9.42 -44.00 9.85
N ILE A 627 -8.25 -43.80 9.24
CA ILE A 627 -7.01 -43.50 9.95
C ILE A 627 -6.73 -42.01 9.78
N THR A 628 -7.19 -41.16 10.71
CA THR A 628 -6.71 -39.77 10.76
C THR A 628 -5.25 -39.78 11.22
N PRO A 629 -4.28 -39.36 10.40
CA PRO A 629 -2.95 -39.05 10.92
C PRO A 629 -3.13 -38.00 12.02
N ALA A 630 -2.47 -38.21 13.17
CA ALA A 630 -2.52 -37.28 14.28
C ALA A 630 -2.30 -35.85 13.74
N THR A 631 -3.23 -34.97 14.05
CA THR A 631 -3.32 -33.57 13.59
C THR A 631 -2.20 -32.71 14.19
N HIS A 632 -0.94 -33.07 13.98
CA HIS A 632 0.20 -32.18 14.13
C HIS A 632 0.41 -31.41 12.82
N LEU A 633 -0.58 -30.60 12.46
CA LEU A 633 -0.47 -29.65 11.35
C LEU A 633 -0.74 -28.25 11.89
N ARG A 634 0.33 -27.55 12.29
CA ARG A 634 0.30 -26.10 12.52
C ARG A 634 1.23 -25.38 11.55
N GLU A 635 0.58 -24.48 10.82
CA GLU A 635 1.04 -23.15 10.41
C GLU A 635 2.45 -23.00 9.80
N TRP A 636 2.59 -23.38 8.53
CA TRP A 636 3.31 -22.52 7.59
C TRP A 636 2.29 -21.55 6.94
N LYS A 637 2.17 -20.33 7.48
CA LYS A 637 1.35 -19.25 6.91
C LYS A 637 2.03 -18.66 5.67
N TYR A 638 2.17 -19.43 4.60
CA TYR A 638 2.45 -18.89 3.25
C TYR A 638 1.19 -18.97 2.38
N LYS A 639 0.16 -18.21 2.77
CA LYS A 639 -1.18 -18.25 2.15
C LYS A 639 -1.37 -17.29 0.95
N ARG A 640 -0.30 -16.70 0.39
CA ARG A 640 -0.45 -15.61 -0.60
C ARG A 640 0.05 -15.85 -2.03
N GLU A 641 0.82 -16.89 -2.36
CA GLU A 641 1.35 -17.04 -3.74
C GLU A 641 0.91 -18.26 -4.55
N THR A 642 0.24 -19.28 -3.99
CA THR A 642 -0.13 -20.49 -4.75
C THR A 642 -1.47 -20.36 -5.51
N LYS A 643 -1.75 -19.20 -6.11
CA LYS A 643 -2.86 -19.05 -7.07
C LYS A 643 -2.56 -19.70 -8.44
N LYS A 644 -1.33 -20.18 -8.68
CA LYS A 644 -0.97 -20.94 -9.88
C LYS A 644 -0.96 -22.43 -9.55
N ARG A 645 -1.82 -23.21 -10.23
CA ARG A 645 -1.97 -24.66 -10.07
C ARG A 645 -0.84 -25.39 -10.83
N TYR A 646 0.29 -25.61 -10.17
CA TYR A 646 1.34 -26.49 -10.69
C TYR A 646 1.01 -27.95 -10.32
N PRO A 647 1.30 -28.93 -11.19
CA PRO A 647 1.31 -30.33 -10.75
C PRO A 647 2.29 -30.46 -9.57
N ALA A 648 1.92 -31.21 -8.54
CA ALA A 648 2.68 -31.27 -7.30
C ALA A 648 2.80 -32.71 -6.77
N PHE A 649 4.01 -33.17 -6.47
CA PHE A 649 4.25 -34.38 -5.69
C PHE A 649 4.40 -34.00 -4.23
N LEU A 650 3.58 -34.57 -3.33
CA LEU A 650 3.63 -34.30 -1.89
C LEU A 650 3.90 -35.60 -1.12
N PHE A 651 5.05 -35.67 -0.48
CA PHE A 651 5.44 -36.74 0.42
C PHE A 651 5.34 -36.26 1.87
N LEU A 652 4.69 -37.05 2.73
CA LEU A 652 4.64 -36.84 4.17
C LEU A 652 5.04 -38.12 4.89
N LYS A 653 6.04 -38.04 5.76
CA LYS A 653 6.45 -39.14 6.61
C LYS A 653 5.31 -39.50 7.55
N SER A 654 4.90 -40.75 7.46
CA SER A 654 4.03 -41.43 8.41
C SER A 654 4.50 -42.88 8.51
N SER A 655 3.76 -43.78 9.15
CA SER A 655 4.09 -45.21 9.02
C SER A 655 4.13 -45.59 7.53
N LYS A 656 5.02 -46.51 7.13
CA LYS A 656 5.27 -46.83 5.70
C LYS A 656 3.97 -47.03 4.90
N ASP A 657 3.00 -47.73 5.48
CA ASP A 657 1.68 -47.97 4.87
C ASP A 657 0.81 -46.70 4.72
N THR A 658 0.90 -45.76 5.66
CA THR A 658 0.10 -44.52 5.66
C THR A 658 0.63 -43.51 4.64
N ALA A 659 1.95 -43.47 4.44
CA ALA A 659 2.59 -42.53 3.51
C ALA A 659 2.25 -42.87 2.06
N LEU A 660 2.28 -44.16 1.72
CA LEU A 660 1.89 -44.65 0.39
C LEU A 660 0.41 -44.33 0.09
N GLN A 661 -0.47 -44.50 1.08
CA GLN A 661 -1.89 -44.16 0.93
C GLN A 661 -2.10 -42.64 0.72
N PHE A 662 -1.38 -41.79 1.46
CA PHE A 662 -1.48 -40.34 1.32
C PHE A 662 -1.01 -39.86 -0.06
N LEU A 663 0.12 -40.38 -0.55
CA LEU A 663 0.64 -40.13 -1.90
C LEU A 663 -0.39 -40.46 -2.97
N TYR A 664 -1.01 -41.65 -2.89
CA TYR A 664 -2.07 -42.07 -3.79
C TYR A 664 -3.27 -41.11 -3.79
N PHE A 665 -3.74 -40.69 -2.61
CA PHE A 665 -4.88 -39.76 -2.50
C PHE A 665 -4.57 -38.40 -3.14
N HIS A 666 -3.36 -37.87 -2.94
CA HIS A 666 -2.97 -36.57 -3.50
C HIS A 666 -2.79 -36.64 -5.03
N MET A 667 -2.15 -37.70 -5.55
CA MET A 667 -2.01 -37.95 -6.99
C MET A 667 -3.37 -38.13 -7.67
N HIS A 668 -4.28 -38.92 -7.09
CA HIS A 668 -5.63 -39.11 -7.63
C HIS A 668 -6.46 -37.82 -7.61
N ARG A 669 -6.25 -36.93 -6.62
CA ARG A 669 -6.88 -35.60 -6.60
C ARG A 669 -6.31 -34.69 -7.68
N LEU A 670 -5.01 -34.74 -7.94
CA LEU A 670 -4.38 -34.03 -9.06
C LEU A 670 -4.92 -34.51 -10.40
N PHE A 671 -5.25 -35.79 -10.58
CA PHE A 671 -5.94 -36.26 -11.79
C PHE A 671 -7.33 -35.67 -11.99
N ARG A 672 -8.13 -35.53 -10.91
CA ARG A 672 -9.43 -34.84 -11.02
C ARG A 672 -9.26 -33.38 -11.39
N THR A 673 -8.26 -32.72 -10.80
CA THR A 673 -8.03 -31.29 -11.05
C THR A 673 -7.38 -31.05 -12.42
N ALA A 674 -6.49 -31.93 -12.90
CA ALA A 674 -5.86 -31.86 -14.21
C ALA A 674 -6.82 -32.22 -15.37
N ALA A 675 -7.77 -33.14 -15.13
CA ALA A 675 -8.87 -33.37 -16.08
C ALA A 675 -9.85 -32.19 -16.16
N ASP A 676 -9.89 -31.34 -15.12
CA ASP A 676 -10.64 -30.09 -15.10
C ASP A 676 -9.83 -28.88 -15.65
N ASP A 677 -8.48 -28.97 -15.78
CA ASP A 677 -7.59 -27.80 -15.89
C ASP A 677 -6.86 -27.57 -17.23
N GLU A 678 -7.16 -28.28 -18.33
CA GLU A 678 -6.61 -27.89 -19.64
C GLU A 678 -7.29 -26.67 -20.30
N LEU A 679 -8.35 -26.09 -19.72
CA LEU A 679 -9.11 -24.99 -20.36
C LEU A 679 -9.71 -23.96 -19.39
N GLU A 680 -8.93 -23.42 -18.44
CA GLU A 680 -9.30 -22.18 -17.73
C GLU A 680 -8.22 -21.09 -17.86
N VAL A 681 -8.35 -20.27 -18.90
CA VAL A 681 -8.03 -18.84 -18.75
C VAL A 681 -9.23 -18.24 -18.01
N ASP A 682 -8.96 -17.62 -16.88
CA ASP A 682 -9.90 -17.03 -15.92
C ASP A 682 -11.03 -16.23 -16.61
N ASP A 683 -12.22 -16.84 -16.73
CA ASP A 683 -13.48 -16.25 -17.20
C ASP A 683 -14.56 -16.38 -16.10
N THR A 684 -14.17 -16.25 -14.82
CA THR A 684 -15.09 -16.35 -13.67
C THR A 684 -16.02 -15.14 -13.47
N TYR A 685 -16.08 -14.19 -14.41
CA TYR A 685 -16.88 -12.97 -14.24
C TYR A 685 -17.93 -12.68 -15.32
N CYS A 686 -18.23 -13.60 -16.25
CA CYS A 686 -19.27 -13.38 -17.28
C CYS A 686 -20.17 -14.59 -17.62
N THR A 687 -20.36 -15.56 -16.72
CA THR A 687 -21.42 -16.57 -16.91
C THR A 687 -22.57 -16.31 -15.94
N PRO A 688 -23.83 -16.15 -16.40
CA PRO A 688 -24.95 -16.27 -15.49
C PRO A 688 -24.96 -17.68 -14.92
N GLU A 689 -25.17 -17.80 -13.60
CA GLU A 689 -25.45 -19.07 -12.95
C GLU A 689 -26.62 -19.74 -13.69
N PHE A 690 -26.36 -20.84 -14.36
CA PHE A 690 -27.43 -21.71 -14.84
C PHE A 690 -28.15 -22.21 -13.59
N PRO A 691 -29.49 -22.15 -13.50
CA PRO A 691 -30.21 -22.64 -12.33
C PRO A 691 -29.84 -24.11 -12.11
N ASP A 692 -29.53 -24.46 -10.85
CA ASP A 692 -29.11 -25.77 -10.35
C ASP A 692 -29.79 -26.94 -11.10
N THR A 693 -29.14 -27.39 -12.17
CA THR A 693 -29.63 -28.49 -12.98
C THR A 693 -28.51 -29.50 -13.13
N LYS A 694 -28.82 -30.77 -12.84
CA LYS A 694 -27.92 -31.89 -13.08
C LYS A 694 -27.58 -31.89 -14.58
N SER A 695 -26.41 -31.39 -14.93
CA SER A 695 -25.89 -31.34 -16.29
C SER A 695 -24.90 -32.47 -16.54
N PHE A 696 -24.97 -33.09 -17.71
CA PHE A 696 -24.06 -34.16 -18.09
C PHE A 696 -22.95 -33.66 -19.03
N LEU A 697 -21.73 -34.18 -18.82
CA LEU A 697 -20.53 -33.86 -19.60
C LEU A 697 -20.18 -35.02 -20.54
N VAL A 698 -20.05 -34.76 -21.84
CA VAL A 698 -19.63 -35.79 -22.81
C VAL A 698 -18.10 -35.69 -23.05
N PRO A 699 -17.29 -36.72 -22.71
CA PRO A 699 -15.82 -36.66 -22.73
C PRO A 699 -15.13 -36.85 -24.10
N ASP A 700 -13.82 -36.61 -24.13
CA ASP A 700 -13.01 -36.16 -25.28
C ASP A 700 -12.40 -37.24 -26.21
N LYS A 701 -12.66 -38.55 -26.04
CA LYS A 701 -11.96 -39.59 -26.85
C LYS A 701 -12.82 -40.74 -27.37
N SER A 702 -14.13 -40.56 -27.51
CA SER A 702 -15.00 -41.64 -28.03
C SER A 702 -16.07 -41.11 -28.99
N PRO A 703 -16.30 -41.76 -30.15
CA PRO A 703 -17.42 -41.41 -31.02
C PRO A 703 -18.73 -41.47 -30.23
N LEU A 704 -19.58 -40.44 -30.25
CA LEU A 704 -20.79 -40.38 -29.41
C LEU A 704 -21.73 -41.60 -29.55
N LYS A 705 -21.69 -42.30 -30.69
CA LYS A 705 -22.37 -43.61 -30.89
C LYS A 705 -21.96 -44.67 -29.86
N THR A 706 -20.74 -44.65 -29.34
CA THR A 706 -20.30 -45.54 -28.27
C THR A 706 -20.60 -45.02 -26.88
N VAL A 707 -20.89 -43.73 -26.69
CA VAL A 707 -21.14 -43.10 -25.37
C VAL A 707 -22.63 -43.07 -25.03
N LEU A 708 -23.50 -42.87 -26.02
CA LEU A 708 -24.97 -42.79 -25.84
C LEU A 708 -25.58 -43.99 -25.09
N PRO A 709 -25.19 -45.26 -25.32
CA PRO A 709 -25.71 -46.41 -24.57
C PRO A 709 -25.36 -46.43 -23.08
N TRP A 710 -24.30 -45.74 -22.67
CA TRP A 710 -23.76 -45.76 -21.29
C TRP A 710 -24.32 -44.66 -20.40
N LEU A 711 -25.08 -43.73 -20.99
CA LEU A 711 -25.75 -42.68 -20.26
C LEU A 711 -26.97 -43.26 -19.50
N PRO A 712 -27.16 -42.94 -18.21
CA PRO A 712 -28.28 -43.46 -17.44
C PRO A 712 -29.63 -43.12 -18.10
N ASN A 713 -30.53 -44.10 -18.20
CA ASN A 713 -31.90 -43.93 -18.75
C ASN A 713 -32.83 -43.05 -17.88
N GLY A 714 -32.28 -42.14 -17.08
CA GLY A 714 -33.05 -41.29 -16.15
C GLY A 714 -33.61 -40.03 -16.83
N GLN A 715 -34.92 -39.81 -16.70
CA GLN A 715 -35.69 -38.71 -17.29
C GLN A 715 -35.41 -37.30 -16.72
N ASN A 716 -34.40 -37.11 -15.87
CA ASN A 716 -34.25 -35.92 -15.02
C ASN A 716 -33.11 -34.95 -15.39
N PHE A 717 -32.47 -35.12 -16.54
CA PHE A 717 -31.44 -34.18 -16.99
C PHE A 717 -32.07 -33.00 -17.71
N LYS A 718 -31.82 -31.79 -17.21
CA LYS A 718 -32.30 -30.54 -17.81
C LYS A 718 -31.22 -29.81 -18.62
N GLY A 719 -29.96 -30.27 -18.55
CA GLY A 719 -28.82 -29.64 -19.23
C GLY A 719 -27.82 -30.63 -19.83
N ILE A 720 -27.28 -30.31 -21.01
CA ILE A 720 -26.18 -31.08 -21.65
C ILE A 720 -25.04 -30.16 -22.06
N VAL A 721 -23.79 -30.59 -21.84
CA VAL A 721 -22.59 -29.90 -22.28
C VAL A 721 -21.80 -30.76 -23.27
N PHE A 722 -21.62 -30.24 -24.48
CA PHE A 722 -20.78 -30.84 -25.52
C PHE A 722 -19.41 -30.16 -25.56
N GLN A 723 -18.35 -30.95 -25.39
CA GLN A 723 -16.97 -30.46 -25.42
C GLN A 723 -16.33 -30.54 -26.82
N GLN A 724 -16.93 -31.28 -27.75
CA GLN A 724 -16.39 -31.55 -29.09
C GLN A 724 -17.32 -31.12 -30.22
N PHE A 725 -16.83 -31.23 -31.46
CA PHE A 725 -17.62 -31.03 -32.65
C PHE A 725 -18.84 -31.94 -32.69
N VAL A 726 -20.04 -31.35 -32.74
CA VAL A 726 -21.30 -32.09 -32.72
C VAL A 726 -21.90 -32.12 -34.12
N LYS A 727 -22.08 -33.34 -34.66
CA LYS A 727 -22.88 -33.56 -35.87
C LYS A 727 -24.36 -33.44 -35.57
N MET A 728 -25.12 -32.99 -36.56
CA MET A 728 -26.54 -32.74 -36.41
C MET A 728 -27.34 -33.99 -36.00
N GLU A 729 -27.05 -35.17 -36.58
CA GLU A 729 -27.76 -36.41 -36.21
C GLU A 729 -27.55 -36.75 -34.73
N THR A 730 -26.37 -36.46 -34.20
CA THR A 730 -26.03 -36.72 -32.78
C THR A 730 -26.80 -35.82 -31.83
N LEU A 731 -27.05 -34.57 -32.24
CA LEU A 731 -27.86 -33.65 -31.46
C LEU A 731 -29.33 -34.10 -31.45
N GLU A 732 -29.88 -34.53 -32.59
CA GLU A 732 -31.26 -35.04 -32.66
C GLU A 732 -31.44 -36.32 -31.85
N ASP A 733 -30.49 -37.25 -31.91
CA ASP A 733 -30.54 -38.48 -31.11
C ASP A 733 -30.50 -38.17 -29.61
N CYS A 734 -29.75 -37.14 -29.19
CA CYS A 734 -29.77 -36.65 -27.81
C CYS A 734 -31.15 -36.10 -27.41
N TYR A 735 -31.81 -35.31 -28.25
CA TYR A 735 -33.17 -34.82 -27.95
C TYR A 735 -34.22 -35.95 -27.93
N LYS A 736 -34.11 -36.93 -28.84
CA LYS A 736 -35.00 -38.11 -28.83
C LYS A 736 -34.83 -38.93 -27.56
N LYS A 737 -33.58 -39.12 -27.11
CA LYS A 737 -33.28 -39.88 -25.89
C LYS A 737 -33.63 -39.11 -24.61
N TYR A 738 -33.51 -37.79 -24.61
CA TYR A 738 -33.76 -36.93 -23.45
C TYR A 738 -34.71 -35.77 -23.82
N PRO A 739 -36.02 -36.02 -23.92
CA PRO A 739 -36.99 -35.01 -24.36
C PRO A 739 -37.14 -33.83 -23.39
N ASN A 740 -36.61 -33.93 -22.16
CA ASN A 740 -36.71 -32.91 -21.12
C ASN A 740 -35.52 -31.94 -21.06
N ILE A 741 -34.59 -31.97 -22.03
CA ILE A 741 -33.47 -31.03 -22.07
C ILE A 741 -34.00 -29.61 -22.24
N LYS A 742 -33.63 -28.73 -21.31
CA LYS A 742 -33.97 -27.31 -21.33
C LYS A 742 -32.76 -26.42 -21.57
N SER A 743 -31.55 -26.96 -21.48
CA SER A 743 -30.31 -26.20 -21.63
C SER A 743 -29.25 -26.98 -22.39
N ILE A 744 -28.61 -26.35 -23.37
CA ILE A 744 -27.47 -26.95 -24.09
C ILE A 744 -26.31 -25.97 -24.15
N ARG A 745 -25.11 -26.48 -23.84
CA ARG A 745 -23.85 -25.76 -24.00
C ARG A 745 -22.94 -26.49 -24.98
N PHE A 746 -22.37 -25.74 -25.91
CA PHE A 746 -21.34 -26.20 -26.84
C PHE A 746 -20.05 -25.43 -26.57
N ASN A 747 -19.00 -26.14 -26.18
CA ASN A 747 -17.67 -25.58 -25.99
C ASN A 747 -16.80 -25.67 -27.25
N ALA A 748 -17.24 -26.41 -28.27
CA ALA A 748 -16.59 -26.55 -29.58
C ALA A 748 -17.52 -26.13 -30.74
N SER A 749 -17.01 -26.15 -31.97
CA SER A 749 -17.76 -25.84 -33.18
C SER A 749 -18.87 -26.85 -33.45
N ILE A 750 -19.94 -26.43 -34.14
CA ILE A 750 -21.09 -27.27 -34.49
C ILE A 750 -21.15 -27.40 -36.01
N ASP A 751 -21.62 -28.54 -36.53
CA ASP A 751 -21.89 -28.73 -37.95
C ASP A 751 -22.84 -27.63 -38.48
N ASP A 752 -22.47 -27.01 -39.61
CA ASP A 752 -23.28 -25.99 -40.29
C ASP A 752 -24.72 -26.49 -40.60
N LYS A 753 -24.92 -27.81 -40.74
CA LYS A 753 -26.26 -28.41 -40.90
C LYS A 753 -27.12 -28.34 -39.64
N ALA A 754 -26.52 -28.24 -38.45
CA ALA A 754 -27.28 -28.12 -37.20
C ALA A 754 -28.03 -26.79 -37.07
N ALA A 755 -27.62 -25.79 -37.86
CA ALA A 755 -28.37 -24.54 -38.04
C ALA A 755 -29.78 -24.75 -38.63
N LYS A 756 -30.12 -25.95 -39.10
CA LYS A 756 -31.45 -26.30 -39.60
C LYS A 756 -32.27 -27.13 -38.60
N SER A 757 -31.75 -27.40 -37.41
CA SER A 757 -32.47 -28.16 -36.38
C SER A 757 -33.60 -27.33 -35.76
N PRO A 758 -34.87 -27.70 -35.95
CA PRO A 758 -35.95 -27.04 -35.22
C PRO A 758 -35.84 -27.29 -33.71
N LEU A 759 -35.25 -28.42 -33.29
CA LEU A 759 -35.11 -28.79 -31.87
C LEU A 759 -34.05 -27.94 -31.15
N LEU A 760 -32.94 -27.59 -31.83
CA LEU A 760 -31.93 -26.69 -31.26
C LEU A 760 -32.52 -25.33 -30.89
N PHE A 761 -33.41 -24.81 -31.74
CA PHE A 761 -34.02 -23.50 -31.55
C PHE A 761 -35.19 -23.47 -30.56
N GLN A 762 -35.69 -24.64 -30.16
CA GLN A 762 -36.77 -24.79 -29.17
C GLN A 762 -36.26 -24.97 -27.74
N THR A 763 -34.95 -25.17 -27.55
CA THR A 763 -34.35 -25.32 -26.22
C THR A 763 -34.40 -24.01 -25.43
N GLU A 764 -34.73 -24.06 -24.14
CA GLU A 764 -34.92 -22.85 -23.34
C GLU A 764 -33.62 -22.04 -23.20
N ASN A 765 -32.46 -22.69 -23.09
CA ASN A 765 -31.18 -22.00 -22.93
C ASN A 765 -30.11 -22.59 -23.85
N ILE A 766 -29.46 -21.76 -24.66
CA ILE A 766 -28.35 -22.17 -25.51
C ILE A 766 -27.10 -21.36 -25.21
N CYS A 767 -25.94 -22.03 -25.11
CA CYS A 767 -24.65 -21.38 -24.97
C CYS A 767 -23.68 -21.98 -26.00
N VAL A 768 -23.14 -21.16 -26.90
CA VAL A 768 -22.19 -21.61 -27.94
C VAL A 768 -20.92 -20.79 -27.84
N LYS A 769 -19.82 -21.40 -27.35
CA LYS A 769 -18.52 -20.72 -27.19
C LYS A 769 -17.83 -20.40 -28.52
N GLN A 770 -18.17 -21.11 -29.59
CA GLN A 770 -17.65 -20.90 -30.93
C GLN A 770 -18.81 -20.91 -31.94
N SER A 771 -19.63 -19.87 -31.92
CA SER A 771 -20.88 -19.82 -32.71
C SER A 771 -20.62 -19.82 -34.22
N GLY A 772 -19.44 -19.40 -34.68
CA GLY A 772 -19.00 -19.50 -36.08
C GLY A 772 -20.05 -18.98 -37.07
N LYS A 773 -20.36 -19.79 -38.10
CA LYS A 773 -21.42 -19.52 -39.08
C LYS A 773 -22.84 -19.80 -38.55
N LEU A 774 -22.97 -20.48 -37.41
CA LEU A 774 -24.25 -20.80 -36.78
C LEU A 774 -24.86 -19.59 -36.08
N GLY A 775 -24.04 -18.63 -35.64
CA GLY A 775 -24.47 -17.46 -34.89
C GLY A 775 -25.68 -16.73 -35.50
N PRO A 776 -25.63 -16.33 -36.78
CA PRO A 776 -26.77 -15.69 -37.46
C PRO A 776 -28.03 -16.55 -37.48
N SER A 777 -27.90 -17.87 -37.65
CA SER A 777 -29.05 -18.78 -37.68
C SER A 777 -29.66 -18.97 -36.30
N ILE A 778 -28.86 -19.00 -35.23
CA ILE A 778 -29.36 -19.01 -33.85
C ILE A 778 -30.09 -17.69 -33.57
N ILE A 779 -29.52 -16.55 -33.92
CA ILE A 779 -30.15 -15.24 -33.68
C ILE A 779 -31.49 -15.12 -34.40
N SER A 780 -31.57 -15.56 -35.66
CA SER A 780 -32.80 -15.42 -36.44
C SER A 780 -33.90 -16.43 -36.08
N ASN A 781 -33.56 -17.58 -35.49
CA ASN A 781 -34.51 -18.68 -35.32
C ASN A 781 -34.73 -19.14 -33.87
N PHE A 782 -33.87 -18.76 -32.92
CA PHE A 782 -33.97 -19.21 -31.53
C PHE A 782 -35.23 -18.64 -30.86
N LYS A 783 -36.06 -19.53 -30.33
CA LYS A 783 -37.33 -19.21 -29.63
C LYS A 783 -37.25 -19.46 -28.12
N GLY A 784 -36.06 -19.81 -27.60
CA GLY A 784 -35.83 -20.06 -26.19
C GLY A 784 -35.72 -18.78 -25.36
N ARG A 785 -35.45 -18.95 -24.06
CA ARG A 785 -35.37 -17.86 -23.07
C ARG A 785 -34.03 -17.14 -23.03
N CYS A 786 -32.92 -17.83 -23.32
CA CYS A 786 -31.59 -17.23 -23.27
C CYS A 786 -30.64 -17.84 -24.29
N ALA A 787 -29.96 -16.98 -25.06
CA ALA A 787 -28.89 -17.39 -25.96
C ALA A 787 -27.59 -16.63 -25.66
N LEU A 788 -26.54 -17.38 -25.33
CA LEU A 788 -25.18 -16.85 -25.17
C LEU A 788 -24.32 -17.31 -26.34
N LEU A 789 -23.90 -16.37 -27.18
CA LEU A 789 -23.10 -16.66 -28.37
C LEU A 789 -21.76 -15.94 -28.28
N ARG A 790 -20.67 -16.69 -28.43
CA ARG A 790 -19.31 -16.16 -28.54
C ARG A 790 -18.81 -16.41 -29.96
N ALA A 791 -18.59 -15.32 -30.70
CA ALA A 791 -18.27 -15.38 -32.12
C ALA A 791 -16.77 -15.21 -32.36
N HIS A 792 -16.25 -15.91 -33.36
CA HIS A 792 -14.92 -15.63 -33.92
C HIS A 792 -14.99 -14.32 -34.73
N PRO A 793 -13.92 -13.49 -34.80
CA PRO A 793 -13.92 -12.19 -35.51
C PRO A 793 -14.40 -12.20 -36.97
N ARG A 794 -14.39 -13.36 -37.63
CA ARG A 794 -14.92 -13.53 -39.00
C ARG A 794 -16.43 -13.77 -39.06
N GLY A 795 -17.05 -14.19 -37.95
CA GLY A 795 -18.49 -14.44 -37.83
C GLY A 795 -19.26 -13.28 -37.19
N SER A 796 -18.59 -12.39 -36.44
CA SER A 796 -19.19 -11.21 -35.82
C SER A 796 -19.78 -10.24 -36.85
N LEU A 797 -19.16 -10.08 -38.04
CA LEU A 797 -19.71 -9.23 -39.10
C LEU A 797 -21.07 -9.72 -39.62
N ALA A 798 -21.23 -11.04 -39.83
CA ALA A 798 -22.48 -11.62 -40.29
C ALA A 798 -23.58 -11.54 -39.20
N ILE A 799 -23.19 -11.65 -37.93
CA ILE A 799 -24.07 -11.48 -36.78
C ILE A 799 -24.55 -10.02 -36.68
N ILE A 800 -23.65 -9.06 -36.76
CA ILE A 800 -23.95 -7.61 -36.73
C ILE A 800 -24.86 -7.22 -37.89
N GLN A 801 -24.61 -7.72 -39.11
CA GLN A 801 -25.46 -7.47 -40.27
C GLN A 801 -26.86 -8.09 -40.14
N THR A 802 -26.99 -9.24 -39.47
CA THR A 802 -28.28 -9.89 -39.23
C THR A 802 -29.09 -9.13 -38.18
N ILE A 803 -28.42 -8.59 -37.16
CA ILE A 803 -29.02 -7.71 -36.14
C ILE A 803 -29.48 -6.39 -36.78
N GLY A 804 -28.63 -5.75 -37.59
CA GLY A 804 -28.94 -4.48 -38.25
C GLY A 804 -30.06 -4.56 -39.31
N ARG A 805 -30.45 -5.75 -39.75
CA ARG A 805 -31.65 -5.94 -40.60
C ARG A 805 -32.95 -6.08 -39.82
N ASN A 806 -32.87 -6.41 -38.53
CA ASN A 806 -34.02 -6.64 -37.65
C ASN A 806 -34.33 -5.44 -36.72
N ILE A 807 -33.43 -4.44 -36.68
CA ILE A 807 -33.60 -3.18 -35.95
C ILE A 807 -33.76 -2.07 -37.01
N GLY A 808 -34.76 -1.20 -36.86
CA GLY A 808 -35.17 -0.21 -37.88
C GLY A 808 -34.07 0.77 -38.34
N SER A 809 -34.30 1.45 -39.47
CA SER A 809 -33.31 2.18 -40.28
C SER A 809 -32.52 3.29 -39.57
N ASP A 810 -33.01 3.82 -38.46
CA ASP A 810 -32.41 5.00 -37.81
C ASP A 810 -31.17 4.66 -36.96
N ASP A 811 -30.95 3.37 -36.66
CA ASP A 811 -29.76 2.91 -35.92
C ASP A 811 -28.59 2.48 -36.82
N ILE A 812 -28.76 2.52 -38.14
CA ILE A 812 -27.75 2.04 -39.11
C ILE A 812 -26.54 2.98 -39.19
N GLU A 813 -26.72 4.29 -38.98
CA GLU A 813 -25.62 5.28 -39.00
C GLU A 813 -24.62 5.11 -37.84
N LYS A 814 -25.05 4.51 -36.71
CA LYS A 814 -24.16 4.22 -35.57
C LYS A 814 -23.28 2.99 -35.79
N VAL A 815 -23.61 2.13 -36.76
CA VAL A 815 -22.86 0.90 -37.05
C VAL A 815 -21.79 1.14 -38.13
N SER A 816 -21.96 2.11 -39.03
CA SER A 816 -20.98 2.44 -40.07
C SER A 816 -19.73 3.17 -39.55
N SER A 817 -19.82 3.85 -38.40
CA SER A 817 -18.67 4.47 -37.72
C SER A 817 -17.68 3.45 -37.13
N TYR A 818 -18.08 2.18 -36.98
CA TYR A 818 -17.24 1.09 -36.46
C TYR A 818 -16.21 0.54 -37.46
N GLN A 819 -16.31 0.87 -38.76
CA GLN A 819 -15.44 0.28 -39.81
C GLN A 819 -14.02 0.88 -39.90
N ARG A 820 -13.73 2.02 -39.25
CA ARG A 820 -12.45 2.75 -39.45
C ARG A 820 -11.40 2.57 -38.35
N MET A 821 -11.73 1.97 -37.22
CA MET A 821 -10.75 1.68 -36.17
C MET A 821 -10.53 0.17 -36.08
N TYR A 822 -9.27 -0.26 -36.01
CA TYR A 822 -8.75 -1.59 -35.66
C TYR A 822 -7.94 -2.33 -36.74
N SER A 823 -6.63 -2.16 -36.63
CA SER A 823 -5.57 -3.03 -37.13
C SER A 823 -4.77 -3.61 -35.95
N ARG A 824 -5.39 -4.47 -35.11
CA ARG A 824 -4.66 -5.38 -34.19
C ARG A 824 -5.46 -6.68 -33.97
N PRO A 825 -4.80 -7.86 -33.88
CA PRO A 825 -5.49 -9.14 -33.81
C PRO A 825 -5.72 -9.64 -32.37
N TRP A 826 -6.80 -10.42 -32.18
CA TRP A 826 -7.14 -11.27 -31.02
C TRP A 826 -7.84 -10.65 -29.80
N VAL A 827 -9.13 -10.32 -29.94
CA VAL A 827 -10.09 -10.32 -28.81
C VAL A 827 -11.42 -10.94 -29.28
N PRO A 828 -11.95 -12.01 -28.65
CA PRO A 828 -13.28 -12.55 -28.98
C PRO A 828 -14.40 -11.70 -28.37
N GLU A 829 -15.46 -11.42 -29.13
CA GLU A 829 -16.65 -10.71 -28.65
C GLU A 829 -17.67 -11.66 -28.01
N ILE A 830 -18.25 -11.26 -26.88
CA ILE A 830 -19.35 -11.96 -26.20
C ILE A 830 -20.63 -11.15 -26.41
N MET A 831 -21.66 -11.76 -27.00
CA MET A 831 -22.98 -11.16 -27.14
C MET A 831 -24.01 -11.99 -26.37
N ARG A 832 -24.90 -11.31 -25.62
CA ARG A 832 -25.92 -11.93 -24.78
C ARG A 832 -27.29 -11.44 -25.24
N PHE A 833 -28.17 -12.39 -25.57
CA PHE A 833 -29.54 -12.14 -26.03
C PHE A 833 -30.54 -12.89 -25.14
#